data_AF-A0AAN7D608-F1
#
_entry.id   AF-A0AAN7D608-F1
#
_cell.length_a   1.000
_cell.length_b   1.000
_cell.length_c   1.000
_cell.angle_alpha   90.00
_cell.angle_beta   90.00
_cell.angle_gamma   90.00
#
_symmetry.space_group_name_H-M   'P 1'
#
loop_
_entity.id
_entity.type
_entity.pdbx_description
1 polymer ?
#
loop_
_entity_poly.entity_id
_entity_poly.type
_entity_poly.pdbx_seq_one_letter_code
_entity_poly.pdbx_strand_id
1 'polypeptide(L)'
;MKFQQDIQYFPASVRLAFVPMALLSIYIIQSQTRVFTVSRNEAHQGWWMACLYFITATTALCLVAWDQIQVPLKFMYSCFFKRIGNHGNDQQSRLESFYQDQAKIYDNSRGALLRGRKTMLKLSAAQLREQIATGITNKRPIWVDLGGGTGWNIETMNESFPIEQFEQVILVDLTPSLCQVARERFESKGWKNVTVLCQDASSFQLPGLEGSLEGSVSLVTVSYALSMMDHFYPVVDRIQSLLSPEGIVGVVDFYVSGRSNAPAEKWSPQQNRQCNWFTRHFWQAWFELDHINLQPGRRDYLEYKFGTIKSLNRRNHFIIPYLIQMPYYIWLGCSSARQNELSNLVEIPDDTDSVMSGHSNRSSFSHANSANSLMASRQTRSVSSFSFQNKQWRLDYNPSLSCHTQFRSYIYAFTWEDPRVDLQYLNISKDDVMFVITSAGDNALEYALQAQPKKIHCIDMNPCQNHLLELKLAGITALEYNDFWRMFGEGNHPHFSTLLHNIISPHLSSYAFQYWNKHSDRFSHKFYKTGYSGLALSILEWWIRMQGLGKDIDAMTSALTIQEQKDIWGSKIRPAIFSPMIQKILHNPMFMWNALGVPINQMNMFLKECTTQEYIENTLDPITSHSLFSDDQYFYYLCLKQRYTKKSCPSYLTKDGFETLKTSGALNSFRLHTESILDALKSMADGYLTRLVVMDHMDWFDPDACEELDNEIREMKRALQRGGQVYWRSAGTKPWYNALFEKHGFVNIEPLGIRRPGQAIDRVNMYASFYRATKP
;
A
#
# COMPACT_ATOMS: atom_id res chain seq x y z
N MET A 1 -7.80 -45.33 15.34
CA MET A 1 -6.55 -44.61 15.62
C MET A 1 -5.60 -44.48 14.42
N LYS A 2 -5.32 -45.51 13.61
CA LYS A 2 -4.49 -45.36 12.38
C LYS A 2 -5.10 -44.40 11.33
N PHE A 3 -6.40 -44.48 11.09
CA PHE A 3 -7.13 -43.62 10.14
C PHE A 3 -7.14 -42.11 10.51
N GLN A 4 -6.89 -41.78 11.78
CA GLN A 4 -6.91 -40.40 12.29
C GLN A 4 -5.59 -39.67 12.00
N GLN A 5 -4.48 -40.40 11.91
CA GLN A 5 -3.15 -39.84 11.59
C GLN A 5 -3.01 -39.54 10.09
N ASP A 6 -3.63 -40.34 9.22
CA ASP A 6 -3.51 -40.16 7.76
C ASP A 6 -4.32 -38.95 7.23
N ILE A 7 -5.40 -38.55 7.91
CA ILE A 7 -6.27 -37.44 7.49
C ILE A 7 -5.64 -36.06 7.80
N GLN A 8 -4.76 -35.97 8.81
CA GLN A 8 -4.12 -34.70 9.20
C GLN A 8 -3.15 -34.15 8.15
N TYR A 9 -2.63 -35.00 7.24
CA TYR A 9 -1.71 -34.61 6.17
C TYR A 9 -2.38 -33.95 4.96
N PHE A 10 -3.71 -33.94 4.87
CA PHE A 10 -4.40 -33.29 3.75
C PHE A 10 -4.56 -31.77 3.93
N PRO A 11 -4.39 -30.97 2.86
CA PRO A 11 -4.67 -29.54 2.89
C PRO A 11 -6.10 -29.22 3.38
N ALA A 12 -6.28 -28.08 4.06
CA ALA A 12 -7.58 -27.70 4.63
C ALA A 12 -8.71 -27.63 3.59
N SER A 13 -8.39 -27.30 2.34
CA SER A 13 -9.32 -27.32 1.20
C SER A 13 -9.88 -28.71 0.90
N VAL A 14 -9.03 -29.75 0.97
CA VAL A 14 -9.43 -31.15 0.74
C VAL A 14 -10.29 -31.65 1.91
N ARG A 15 -9.93 -31.27 3.14
CA ARG A 15 -10.73 -31.59 4.33
C ARG A 15 -12.12 -30.94 4.30
N LEU A 16 -12.21 -29.69 3.86
CA LEU A 16 -13.48 -28.98 3.71
C LEU A 16 -14.32 -29.50 2.54
N ALA A 17 -13.73 -30.11 1.52
CA ALA A 17 -14.45 -30.73 0.39
C ALA A 17 -15.25 -32.00 0.81
N PHE A 18 -14.91 -32.64 1.92
CA PHE A 18 -15.72 -33.73 2.47
C PHE A 18 -17.08 -33.27 3.01
N VAL A 19 -17.23 -31.98 3.34
CA VAL A 19 -18.50 -31.42 3.83
C VAL A 19 -19.60 -31.42 2.76
N PRO A 20 -19.39 -30.83 1.56
CA PRO A 20 -20.39 -30.92 0.49
C PRO A 20 -20.57 -32.36 -0.02
N MET A 21 -19.54 -33.22 0.01
CA MET A 21 -19.67 -34.64 -0.35
C MET A 21 -20.56 -35.41 0.63
N ALA A 22 -20.46 -35.13 1.94
CA ALA A 22 -21.32 -35.70 2.97
C ALA A 22 -22.75 -35.17 2.89
N LEU A 23 -22.92 -33.87 2.60
CA LEU A 23 -24.25 -33.28 2.39
C LEU A 23 -24.90 -33.80 1.10
N LEU A 24 -24.12 -34.02 0.05
CA LEU A 24 -24.59 -34.60 -1.21
C LEU A 24 -25.01 -36.06 -1.03
N SER A 25 -24.26 -36.86 -0.26
CA SER A 25 -24.66 -38.23 0.05
C SER A 25 -25.91 -38.30 0.94
N ILE A 26 -26.05 -37.40 1.92
CA ILE A 26 -27.30 -37.24 2.69
C ILE A 26 -28.47 -36.86 1.78
N TYR A 27 -28.26 -35.92 0.85
CA TYR A 27 -29.28 -35.49 -0.11
C TYR A 27 -29.67 -36.60 -1.09
N ILE A 28 -28.71 -37.37 -1.60
CA ILE A 28 -28.97 -38.52 -2.49
C ILE A 28 -29.78 -39.58 -1.75
N ILE A 29 -29.45 -39.88 -0.50
CA ILE A 29 -30.20 -40.84 0.33
C ILE A 29 -31.62 -40.32 0.63
N GLN A 30 -31.79 -39.03 0.94
CA GLN A 30 -33.11 -38.39 1.07
C GLN A 30 -33.92 -38.42 -0.24
N SER A 31 -33.26 -38.30 -1.39
CA SER A 31 -33.92 -38.38 -2.69
C SER A 31 -34.35 -39.80 -3.02
N GLN A 32 -33.53 -40.82 -2.68
CA GLN A 32 -33.86 -42.23 -2.89
C GLN A 32 -34.98 -42.71 -1.97
N THR A 33 -35.08 -42.18 -0.75
CA THR A 33 -36.19 -42.46 0.17
C THR A 33 -37.52 -41.82 -0.26
N ARG A 34 -37.52 -40.80 -1.12
CA ARG A 34 -38.76 -40.29 -1.75
C ARG A 34 -39.25 -41.14 -2.93
N VAL A 35 -38.39 -41.97 -3.53
CA VAL A 35 -38.72 -42.76 -4.73
C VAL A 35 -39.40 -44.11 -4.39
N PHE A 36 -39.29 -44.60 -3.15
CA PHE A 36 -40.00 -45.80 -2.70
C PHE A 36 -41.19 -45.43 -1.80
N THR A 37 -42.38 -45.39 -2.40
CA THR A 37 -43.67 -45.40 -1.67
C THR A 37 -43.90 -46.76 -1.01
N VAL A 38 -43.63 -46.89 0.29
CA VAL A 38 -44.11 -48.03 1.09
C VAL A 38 -44.44 -47.58 2.53
N SER A 39 -45.52 -48.18 3.05
CA SER A 39 -46.21 -48.09 4.36
C SER A 39 -45.76 -47.11 5.47
N ARG A 40 -46.75 -46.63 6.23
CA ARG A 40 -46.61 -45.70 7.38
C ARG A 40 -45.65 -46.17 8.49
N ASN A 41 -45.27 -47.46 8.53
CA ASN A 41 -44.28 -48.02 9.48
C ASN A 41 -42.82 -47.91 8.99
N GLU A 42 -42.56 -47.86 7.68
CA GLU A 42 -41.20 -47.76 7.13
C GLU A 42 -40.68 -46.31 7.12
N ALA A 43 -41.59 -45.34 7.06
CA ALA A 43 -41.26 -43.92 7.19
C ALA A 43 -40.53 -43.64 8.53
N HIS A 44 -40.98 -44.24 9.64
CA HIS A 44 -40.32 -44.07 10.95
C HIS A 44 -38.89 -44.62 10.97
N GLN A 45 -38.63 -45.77 10.31
CA GLN A 45 -37.28 -46.32 10.19
C GLN A 45 -36.38 -45.44 9.31
N GLY A 46 -36.91 -44.87 8.23
CA GLY A 46 -36.17 -43.92 7.39
C GLY A 46 -35.74 -42.66 8.14
N TRP A 47 -36.63 -42.09 8.97
CA TRP A 47 -36.30 -40.95 9.84
C TRP A 47 -35.26 -41.32 10.92
N TRP A 48 -35.37 -42.50 11.53
CA TRP A 48 -34.37 -42.97 12.49
C TRP A 48 -32.98 -43.16 11.86
N MET A 49 -32.91 -43.75 10.66
CA MET A 49 -31.66 -43.90 9.93
C MET A 49 -31.08 -42.55 9.50
N ALA A 50 -31.90 -41.61 9.02
CA ALA A 50 -31.46 -40.26 8.69
C ALA A 50 -30.92 -39.51 9.91
N CYS A 51 -31.57 -39.62 11.08
CA CYS A 51 -31.07 -39.07 12.34
C CYS A 51 -29.75 -39.73 12.75
N LEU A 52 -29.62 -41.05 12.63
CA LEU A 52 -28.39 -41.77 12.95
C LEU A 52 -27.23 -41.35 12.03
N TYR A 53 -27.48 -41.20 10.73
CA TYR A 53 -26.50 -40.71 9.77
C TYR A 53 -26.13 -39.24 10.01
N PHE A 54 -27.10 -38.40 10.35
CA PHE A 54 -26.83 -37.02 10.72
C PHE A 54 -25.98 -36.93 12.00
N ILE A 55 -26.30 -37.72 13.03
CA ILE A 55 -25.53 -37.77 14.28
C ILE A 55 -24.12 -38.30 14.01
N THR A 56 -23.96 -39.38 13.24
CA THR A 56 -22.64 -39.95 12.94
C THR A 56 -21.80 -39.03 12.06
N ALA A 57 -22.38 -38.40 11.03
CA ALA A 57 -21.71 -37.42 10.19
C ALA A 57 -21.32 -36.17 10.99
N THR A 58 -22.21 -35.66 11.84
CA THR A 58 -21.92 -34.51 12.72
C THR A 58 -20.86 -34.88 13.76
N THR A 59 -20.90 -36.08 14.33
CA THR A 59 -19.89 -36.55 15.29
C THR A 59 -18.53 -36.71 14.61
N ALA A 60 -18.48 -37.30 13.40
CA ALA A 60 -17.26 -37.40 12.61
C ALA A 60 -16.72 -36.02 12.24
N LEU A 61 -17.58 -35.08 11.84
CA LEU A 61 -17.21 -33.69 11.57
C LEU A 61 -16.64 -33.00 12.81
N CYS A 62 -17.31 -33.14 13.97
CA CYS A 62 -16.85 -32.61 15.25
C CYS A 62 -15.53 -33.23 15.70
N LEU A 63 -15.29 -34.53 15.44
CA LEU A 63 -14.03 -35.21 15.75
C LEU A 63 -12.89 -34.77 14.83
N VAL A 64 -13.16 -34.59 13.53
CA VAL A 64 -12.17 -34.12 12.54
C VAL A 64 -11.85 -32.63 12.75
N ALA A 65 -12.85 -31.84 13.13
CA ALA A 65 -12.69 -30.42 13.44
C ALA A 65 -12.42 -30.16 14.93
N TRP A 66 -12.23 -31.19 15.76
CA TRP A 66 -12.17 -31.07 17.22
C TRP A 66 -11.08 -30.10 17.66
N ASP A 67 -9.89 -30.19 17.08
CA ASP A 67 -8.79 -29.26 17.41
C ASP A 67 -9.12 -27.80 17.04
N GLN A 68 -9.91 -27.57 15.97
CA GLN A 68 -10.35 -26.23 15.58
C GLN A 68 -11.53 -25.71 16.41
N ILE A 69 -12.33 -26.60 17.01
CA ILE A 69 -13.49 -26.26 17.83
C ILE A 69 -13.10 -26.14 19.32
N GLN A 70 -12.23 -27.02 19.81
CA GLN A 70 -11.81 -27.10 21.20
C GLN A 70 -11.10 -25.82 21.66
N VAL A 71 -10.26 -25.21 20.82
CA VAL A 71 -9.54 -23.99 21.17
C VAL A 71 -10.51 -22.79 21.36
N PRO A 72 -11.41 -22.48 20.40
CA PRO A 72 -12.48 -21.50 20.62
C PRO A 72 -13.40 -21.86 21.79
N LEU A 73 -13.79 -23.12 21.97
CA LEU A 73 -14.64 -23.52 23.11
C LEU A 73 -13.96 -23.32 24.46
N LYS A 74 -12.67 -23.66 24.60
CA LYS A 74 -11.90 -23.41 25.84
C LYS A 74 -11.72 -21.92 26.09
N PHE A 75 -11.46 -21.14 25.03
CA PHE A 75 -11.40 -19.69 25.10
C PHE A 75 -12.76 -19.11 25.54
N MET A 76 -13.85 -19.52 24.90
CA MET A 76 -15.21 -19.14 25.27
C MET A 76 -15.54 -19.57 26.69
N TYR A 77 -15.19 -20.78 27.11
CA TYR A 77 -15.35 -21.22 28.50
C TYR A 77 -14.61 -20.30 29.48
N SER A 78 -13.37 -19.94 29.13
CA SER A 78 -12.52 -19.08 29.98
C SER A 78 -13.01 -17.63 30.03
N CYS A 79 -13.60 -17.09 28.95
CA CYS A 79 -14.11 -15.72 28.90
C CYS A 79 -15.59 -15.58 29.33
N PHE A 80 -16.42 -16.60 29.10
CA PHE A 80 -17.87 -16.51 29.36
C PHE A 80 -18.33 -17.23 30.63
N PHE A 81 -17.69 -18.34 30.99
CA PHE A 81 -18.20 -19.24 32.03
C PHE A 81 -17.30 -19.24 33.27
N LYS A 82 -15.99 -19.09 33.10
CA LYS A 82 -15.04 -18.83 34.18
C LYS A 82 -15.04 -17.32 34.46
N ARG A 83 -15.97 -16.84 35.28
CA ARG A 83 -15.94 -15.46 35.79
C ARG A 83 -14.54 -15.18 36.35
N ILE A 84 -13.93 -14.05 35.99
CA ILE A 84 -12.83 -13.48 36.77
C ILE A 84 -13.41 -13.26 38.17
N GLY A 85 -13.13 -14.19 39.07
CA GLY A 85 -13.65 -14.13 40.43
C GLY A 85 -13.13 -12.88 41.13
N ASN A 86 -13.85 -12.42 42.16
CA ASN A 86 -13.37 -11.44 43.14
C ASN A 86 -12.15 -12.00 43.91
N HIS A 87 -11.02 -12.16 43.24
CA HIS A 87 -9.80 -12.73 43.79
C HIS A 87 -8.73 -11.64 43.83
N GLY A 88 -8.85 -10.78 44.85
CA GLY A 88 -7.87 -9.75 45.20
C GLY A 88 -8.36 -8.31 44.96
N ASN A 89 -7.92 -7.39 45.82
CA ASN A 89 -8.25 -5.95 45.73
C ASN A 89 -7.33 -5.19 44.74
N ASP A 90 -6.33 -5.83 44.13
CA ASP A 90 -5.35 -5.20 43.25
C ASP A 90 -5.34 -5.78 41.82
N GLN A 91 -4.75 -5.05 40.88
CA GLN A 91 -4.70 -5.42 39.46
C GLN A 91 -3.83 -6.66 39.21
N GLN A 92 -2.75 -6.82 39.96
CA GLN A 92 -1.80 -7.94 39.81
C GLN A 92 -2.47 -9.28 40.13
N SER A 93 -3.20 -9.37 41.25
CA SER A 93 -3.91 -10.61 41.63
C SER A 93 -4.95 -11.02 40.60
N ARG A 94 -5.67 -10.04 40.03
CA ARG A 94 -6.65 -10.29 38.95
C ARG A 94 -5.98 -10.86 37.71
N LEU A 95 -4.89 -10.26 37.23
CA LEU A 95 -4.16 -10.74 36.05
C LEU A 95 -3.52 -12.11 36.28
N GLU A 96 -2.92 -12.35 37.44
CA GLU A 96 -2.36 -13.66 37.80
C GLU A 96 -3.45 -14.73 37.80
N SER A 97 -4.60 -14.49 38.42
CA SER A 97 -5.73 -15.44 38.44
C SER A 97 -6.24 -15.79 37.03
N PHE A 98 -6.14 -14.85 36.09
CA PHE A 98 -6.56 -15.03 34.70
C PHE A 98 -5.53 -15.86 33.90
N TYR A 99 -4.23 -15.61 34.11
CA TYR A 99 -3.15 -16.19 33.31
C TYR A 99 -2.51 -17.46 33.87
N GLN A 100 -2.53 -17.68 35.19
CA GLN A 100 -1.81 -18.77 35.86
C GLN A 100 -2.14 -20.15 35.24
N ASP A 101 -3.43 -20.43 35.00
CA ASP A 101 -3.89 -21.69 34.41
C ASP A 101 -3.59 -21.82 32.90
N GLN A 102 -3.25 -20.71 32.24
CA GLN A 102 -3.06 -20.63 30.79
C GLN A 102 -1.59 -20.45 30.40
N ALA A 103 -0.69 -20.11 31.33
CA ALA A 103 0.68 -19.69 31.05
C ALA A 103 1.45 -20.67 30.12
N LYS A 104 1.31 -21.99 30.33
CA LYS A 104 1.98 -23.03 29.53
C LYS A 104 1.41 -23.20 28.12
N ILE A 105 0.15 -22.85 27.89
CA ILE A 105 -0.55 -22.99 26.59
C ILE A 105 -0.83 -21.63 25.93
N TYR A 106 -0.34 -20.56 26.53
CA TYR A 106 -0.67 -19.18 26.18
C TYR A 106 -0.36 -18.88 24.71
N ASP A 107 0.84 -19.23 24.27
CA ASP A 107 1.31 -18.93 22.92
C ASP A 107 0.58 -19.75 21.84
N ASN A 108 0.30 -21.02 22.12
CA ASN A 108 -0.38 -21.93 21.19
C ASN A 108 -1.87 -21.61 21.01
N SER A 109 -2.52 -21.08 22.05
CA SER A 109 -3.95 -20.74 22.02
C SER A 109 -4.23 -19.34 21.47
N ARG A 110 -3.29 -18.38 21.64
CA ARG A 110 -3.52 -16.97 21.28
C ARG A 110 -2.94 -16.51 19.95
N GLY A 111 -2.17 -17.32 19.23
CA GLY A 111 -1.62 -16.95 17.91
C GLY A 111 -2.67 -16.53 16.87
N ALA A 112 -3.86 -17.15 16.89
CA ALA A 112 -4.96 -16.80 16.00
C ALA A 112 -5.71 -15.51 16.42
N LEU A 113 -5.61 -15.13 17.70
CA LEU A 113 -6.23 -13.95 18.30
C LEU A 113 -5.33 -12.71 18.16
N LEU A 114 -4.03 -12.86 18.41
CA LEU A 114 -3.05 -11.77 18.51
C LEU A 114 -2.26 -11.56 17.21
N ARG A 115 -2.99 -11.35 16.10
CA ARG A 115 -2.44 -11.38 14.74
C ARG A 115 -1.44 -10.26 14.42
N GLY A 116 -1.49 -9.13 15.12
CA GLY A 116 -0.70 -7.95 14.75
C GLY A 116 0.74 -7.90 15.29
N ARG A 117 1.10 -8.77 16.26
CA ARG A 117 2.42 -8.72 16.92
C ARG A 117 3.58 -8.87 15.94
N LYS A 118 3.52 -9.87 15.05
CA LYS A 118 4.56 -10.10 14.03
C LYS A 118 4.75 -8.89 13.11
N THR A 119 3.65 -8.28 12.67
CA THR A 119 3.73 -7.10 11.80
C THR A 119 4.33 -5.92 12.54
N MET A 120 3.90 -5.63 13.77
CA MET A 120 4.48 -4.56 14.59
C MET A 120 6.00 -4.74 14.76
N LEU A 121 6.44 -5.93 15.19
CA LEU A 121 7.86 -6.22 15.39
C LEU A 121 8.68 -6.08 14.10
N LYS A 122 8.16 -6.57 12.97
CA LYS A 122 8.81 -6.40 11.66
C LYS A 122 8.97 -4.94 11.26
N LEU A 123 7.94 -4.13 11.47
CA LEU A 123 7.99 -2.69 11.17
C LEU A 123 8.98 -1.97 12.09
N SER A 124 8.99 -2.28 13.39
CA SER A 124 9.97 -1.75 14.34
C SER A 124 11.40 -2.15 13.96
N ALA A 125 11.63 -3.43 13.64
CA ALA A 125 12.92 -3.94 13.20
C ALA A 125 13.41 -3.28 11.91
N ALA A 126 12.52 -3.09 10.94
CA ALA A 126 12.85 -2.41 9.68
C ALA A 126 13.25 -0.95 9.92
N GLN A 127 12.54 -0.25 10.81
CA GLN A 127 12.86 1.14 11.15
C GLN A 127 14.19 1.26 11.91
N LEU A 128 14.49 0.35 12.85
CA LEU A 128 15.77 0.32 13.55
C LEU A 128 16.94 0.07 12.59
N ARG A 129 16.79 -0.87 11.64
CA ARG A 129 17.80 -1.12 10.62
C ARG A 129 18.08 0.13 9.79
N GLU A 130 17.04 0.83 9.36
CA GLU A 130 17.20 2.06 8.59
C GLU A 130 17.93 3.14 9.40
N GLN A 131 17.59 3.31 10.69
CA GLN A 131 18.27 4.27 11.56
C GLN A 131 19.76 3.94 11.75
N ILE A 132 20.11 2.66 11.85
CA ILE A 132 21.51 2.21 11.95
C ILE A 132 22.22 2.41 10.61
N ALA A 133 21.60 2.02 9.50
CA ALA A 133 22.20 2.11 8.16
C ALA A 133 22.47 3.55 7.71
N THR A 134 21.62 4.49 8.13
CA THR A 134 21.75 5.92 7.83
C THR A 134 22.61 6.69 8.84
N GLY A 135 23.08 6.02 9.90
CA GLY A 135 23.89 6.65 10.95
C GLY A 135 23.12 7.57 11.90
N ILE A 136 21.78 7.54 11.86
CA ILE A 136 20.90 8.25 12.83
C ILE A 136 21.19 7.77 14.26
N THR A 137 21.44 6.47 14.42
CA THR A 137 21.93 5.91 15.68
C THR A 137 23.24 5.14 15.47
N ASN A 138 24.23 5.47 16.30
CA ASN A 138 25.54 4.80 16.31
C ASN A 138 25.71 3.83 17.49
N LYS A 139 24.71 3.76 18.37
CA LYS A 139 24.71 2.88 19.55
C LYS A 139 23.84 1.66 19.29
N ARG A 140 24.17 0.56 19.99
CA ARG A 140 23.29 -0.61 19.99
C ARG A 140 21.97 -0.22 20.66
N PRO A 141 20.82 -0.60 20.08
CA PRO A 141 19.54 -0.18 20.62
C PRO A 141 19.27 -0.81 21.99
N ILE A 142 18.60 -0.06 22.86
CA ILE A 142 17.97 -0.59 24.09
C ILE A 142 16.48 -0.77 23.80
N TRP A 143 15.94 -1.96 24.12
CA TRP A 143 14.54 -2.30 23.89
C TRP A 143 13.81 -2.60 25.20
N VAL A 144 12.66 -1.96 25.42
CA VAL A 144 11.71 -2.28 26.49
C VAL A 144 10.41 -2.87 25.90
N ASP A 145 10.04 -4.08 26.30
CA ASP A 145 8.76 -4.72 25.95
C ASP A 145 7.81 -4.70 27.15
N LEU A 146 6.81 -3.81 27.09
CA LEU A 146 5.83 -3.61 28.16
C LEU A 146 4.63 -4.55 27.99
N GLY A 147 4.31 -5.28 29.05
CA GLY A 147 3.34 -6.38 28.99
C GLY A 147 3.84 -7.54 28.13
N GLY A 148 5.14 -7.86 28.24
CA GLY A 148 5.80 -8.84 27.38
C GLY A 148 5.39 -10.30 27.64
N GLY A 149 4.64 -10.57 28.72
CA GLY A 149 4.09 -11.87 29.05
C GLY A 149 5.15 -12.97 29.10
N THR A 150 4.95 -14.03 28.32
CA THR A 150 5.86 -15.20 28.22
C THR A 150 7.17 -14.92 27.47
N GLY A 151 7.41 -13.69 27.01
CA GLY A 151 8.60 -13.34 26.23
C GLY A 151 8.54 -13.72 24.75
N TRP A 152 7.36 -14.06 24.23
CA TRP A 152 7.17 -14.46 22.83
C TRP A 152 7.58 -13.38 21.82
N ASN A 153 7.37 -12.09 22.15
CA ASN A 153 7.78 -10.99 21.29
C ASN A 153 9.29 -10.94 21.12
N ILE A 154 10.05 -11.14 22.19
CA ILE A 154 11.52 -11.15 22.18
C ILE A 154 12.02 -12.29 21.30
N GLU A 155 11.45 -13.48 21.44
CA GLU A 155 11.80 -14.61 20.57
C GLU A 155 11.47 -14.35 19.10
N THR A 156 10.31 -13.76 18.82
CA THR A 156 9.89 -13.44 17.45
C THR A 156 10.73 -12.31 16.85
N MET A 157 11.13 -11.32 17.66
CA MET A 157 11.98 -10.21 17.22
C MET A 157 13.33 -10.73 16.75
N ASN A 158 13.89 -11.76 17.40
CA ASN A 158 15.15 -12.38 17.01
C ASN A 158 15.18 -12.86 15.54
N GLU A 159 14.03 -13.27 14.99
CA GLU A 159 13.91 -13.68 13.58
C GLU A 159 14.11 -12.49 12.61
N SER A 160 13.78 -11.28 13.05
CA SER A 160 13.82 -10.07 12.24
C SER A 160 15.00 -9.16 12.59
N PHE A 161 15.40 -9.07 13.85
CA PHE A 161 16.51 -8.28 14.38
C PHE A 161 17.14 -9.06 15.54
N PRO A 162 18.35 -9.63 15.38
CA PRO A 162 18.94 -10.53 16.37
C PRO A 162 19.06 -9.87 17.75
N ILE A 163 18.77 -10.63 18.81
CA ILE A 163 18.80 -10.12 20.19
C ILE A 163 20.20 -9.66 20.59
N GLU A 164 21.25 -10.27 20.04
CA GLU A 164 22.65 -9.93 20.30
C GLU A 164 23.05 -8.55 19.73
N GLN A 165 22.26 -8.00 18.81
CA GLN A 165 22.47 -6.65 18.29
C GLN A 165 21.91 -5.57 19.22
N PHE A 166 21.03 -5.91 20.16
CA PHE A 166 20.61 -4.99 21.21
C PHE A 166 21.68 -4.90 22.30
N GLU A 167 21.83 -3.70 22.87
CA GLU A 167 22.64 -3.50 24.07
C GLU A 167 21.99 -4.22 25.25
N GLN A 168 20.69 -3.97 25.42
CA GLN A 168 19.87 -4.56 26.47
C GLN A 168 18.42 -4.69 25.99
N VAL A 169 17.78 -5.79 26.38
CA VAL A 169 16.35 -6.04 26.20
C VAL A 169 15.71 -6.22 27.56
N ILE A 170 14.64 -5.48 27.84
CA ILE A 170 13.99 -5.44 29.13
C ILE A 170 12.52 -5.83 28.92
N LEU A 171 12.14 -6.99 29.46
CA LEU A 171 10.74 -7.40 29.54
C LEU A 171 10.15 -6.90 30.85
N VAL A 172 9.06 -6.17 30.78
CA VAL A 172 8.29 -5.72 31.96
C VAL A 172 6.90 -6.32 31.89
N ASP A 173 6.50 -7.05 32.93
CA ASP A 173 5.15 -7.59 33.04
C ASP A 173 4.71 -7.62 34.51
N LEU A 174 3.41 -7.53 34.76
CA LEU A 174 2.87 -7.52 36.12
C LEU A 174 2.61 -8.93 36.65
N THR A 175 2.58 -9.94 35.78
CA THR A 175 2.16 -11.32 36.11
C THR A 175 3.36 -12.24 36.42
N PRO A 176 3.52 -12.70 37.68
CA PRO A 176 4.65 -13.53 38.08
C PRO A 176 4.77 -14.85 37.30
N SER A 177 3.65 -15.54 37.03
CA SER A 177 3.67 -16.82 36.29
C SER A 177 4.18 -16.66 34.86
N LEU A 178 3.78 -15.59 34.17
CA LEU A 178 4.27 -15.28 32.82
C LEU A 178 5.74 -14.89 32.82
N CYS A 179 6.16 -14.07 33.79
CA CYS A 179 7.57 -13.70 33.99
C CYS A 179 8.45 -14.93 34.23
N GLN A 180 7.97 -15.93 34.98
CA GLN A 180 8.72 -17.17 35.19
C GLN A 180 8.95 -17.92 33.87
N VAL A 181 7.89 -18.08 33.06
CA VAL A 181 8.02 -18.70 31.72
C VAL A 181 9.00 -17.93 30.84
N ALA A 182 8.97 -16.60 30.88
CA ALA A 182 9.91 -15.77 30.13
C ALA A 182 11.37 -16.00 30.57
N ARG A 183 11.64 -16.07 31.87
CA ARG A 183 12.99 -16.36 32.40
C ARG A 183 13.50 -17.72 31.95
N GLU A 184 12.70 -18.77 32.15
CA GLU A 184 13.04 -20.13 31.71
C GLU A 184 13.30 -20.18 30.19
N ARG A 185 12.49 -19.46 29.40
CA ARG A 185 12.66 -19.34 27.95
C ARG A 185 13.99 -18.68 27.60
N PHE A 186 14.32 -17.55 28.20
CA PHE A 186 15.55 -16.81 27.87
C PHE A 186 16.81 -17.52 28.36
N GLU A 187 16.76 -18.15 29.53
CA GLU A 187 17.83 -19.02 30.04
C GLU A 187 18.09 -20.18 29.08
N SER A 188 17.05 -20.84 28.57
CA SER A 188 17.19 -21.94 27.60
C SER A 188 17.83 -21.52 26.27
N LYS A 189 17.67 -20.24 25.89
CA LYS A 189 18.27 -19.65 24.69
C LYS A 189 19.68 -19.09 24.94
N GLY A 190 20.09 -18.97 26.20
CA GLY A 190 21.39 -18.45 26.59
C GLY A 190 21.57 -16.94 26.41
N TRP A 191 20.47 -16.17 26.30
CA TRP A 191 20.56 -14.72 26.14
C TRP A 191 20.95 -14.02 27.45
N LYS A 192 22.07 -13.30 27.42
CA LYS A 192 22.65 -12.62 28.60
C LYS A 192 22.28 -11.14 28.71
N ASN A 193 21.80 -10.55 27.62
CA ASN A 193 21.41 -9.16 27.53
C ASN A 193 19.89 -8.96 27.69
N VAL A 194 19.16 -9.97 28.16
CA VAL A 194 17.71 -9.91 28.38
C VAL A 194 17.42 -9.93 29.88
N THR A 195 16.61 -8.99 30.36
CA THR A 195 16.21 -8.86 31.77
C THR A 195 14.70 -8.94 31.92
N VAL A 196 14.19 -9.70 32.89
CA VAL A 196 12.75 -9.85 33.17
C VAL A 196 12.39 -9.18 34.49
N LEU A 197 11.62 -8.11 34.42
CA LEU A 197 11.12 -7.34 35.56
C LEU A 197 9.62 -7.63 35.78
N CYS A 198 9.31 -8.20 36.95
CA CYS A 198 7.94 -8.41 37.38
C CYS A 198 7.45 -7.16 38.14
N GLN A 199 7.17 -6.08 37.41
CA GLN A 199 6.87 -4.74 37.96
C GLN A 199 5.77 -4.05 37.13
N ASP A 200 5.20 -2.97 37.68
CA ASP A 200 4.21 -2.16 36.99
C ASP A 200 4.84 -1.30 35.87
N ALA A 201 4.18 -1.25 34.71
CA ALA A 201 4.70 -0.59 33.51
C ALA A 201 4.87 0.93 33.67
N SER A 202 4.16 1.58 34.58
CA SER A 202 4.26 3.03 34.81
C SER A 202 5.42 3.41 35.74
N SER A 203 5.93 2.48 36.53
CA SER A 203 6.86 2.76 37.63
C SER A 203 8.09 1.86 37.69
N PHE A 204 8.26 0.95 36.72
CA PHE A 204 9.37 0.00 36.75
C PHE A 204 10.76 0.66 36.78
N GLN A 205 11.69 0.00 37.46
CA GLN A 205 13.08 0.39 37.63
C GLN A 205 14.01 -0.80 37.44
N LEU A 206 15.16 -0.56 36.80
CA LEU A 206 16.25 -1.53 36.76
C LEU A 206 17.00 -1.53 38.10
N PRO A 207 17.19 -2.69 38.74
CA PRO A 207 17.97 -2.78 39.97
C PRO A 207 19.38 -2.18 39.80
N GLY A 208 19.73 -1.19 40.63
CA GLY A 208 21.06 -0.55 40.64
C GLY A 208 21.30 0.53 39.58
N LEU A 209 20.28 0.89 38.79
CA LEU A 209 20.39 1.81 37.66
C LEU A 209 19.20 2.80 37.60
N GLU A 210 18.74 3.25 38.78
CA GLU A 210 17.60 4.17 38.93
C GLU A 210 17.83 5.46 38.12
N GLY A 211 16.88 5.79 37.22
CA GLY A 211 16.93 6.98 36.35
C GLY A 211 17.81 6.88 35.10
N SER A 212 18.63 5.84 34.94
CA SER A 212 19.57 5.72 33.80
C SER A 212 18.92 5.48 32.42
N LEU A 213 17.68 4.99 32.40
CA LEU A 213 16.97 4.65 31.16
C LEU A 213 16.25 5.85 30.51
N GLU A 214 16.08 6.94 31.24
CA GLU A 214 15.34 8.09 30.73
C GLU A 214 16.11 8.75 29.58
N GLY A 215 15.43 8.97 28.45
CA GLY A 215 16.06 9.51 27.24
C GLY A 215 17.06 8.58 26.54
N SER A 216 17.14 7.29 26.87
CA SER A 216 18.13 6.38 26.28
C SER A 216 17.53 5.16 25.55
N VAL A 217 16.24 4.88 25.73
CA VAL A 217 15.58 3.72 25.10
C VAL A 217 15.33 3.97 23.61
N SER A 218 15.75 3.03 22.76
CA SER A 218 15.60 3.16 21.30
C SER A 218 14.28 2.57 20.79
N LEU A 219 13.77 1.52 21.46
CA LEU A 219 12.52 0.88 21.10
C LEU A 219 11.70 0.62 22.37
N VAL A 220 10.43 1.01 22.34
CA VAL A 220 9.43 0.51 23.29
C VAL A 220 8.35 -0.24 22.51
N THR A 221 7.98 -1.44 22.96
CA THR A 221 6.84 -2.18 22.39
C THR A 221 5.76 -2.41 23.43
N VAL A 222 4.51 -2.33 22.99
CA VAL A 222 3.32 -2.64 23.79
C VAL A 222 2.39 -3.52 22.95
N SER A 223 2.24 -4.79 23.32
CA SER A 223 1.45 -5.73 22.52
C SER A 223 0.26 -6.31 23.27
N TYR A 224 -0.94 -5.87 22.91
CA TYR A 224 -2.22 -6.27 23.50
C TYR A 224 -2.25 -6.13 25.02
N ALA A 225 -1.58 -5.09 25.53
CA ALA A 225 -1.40 -4.83 26.95
C ALA A 225 -1.94 -3.47 27.38
N LEU A 226 -1.96 -2.45 26.50
CA LEU A 226 -2.43 -1.11 26.85
C LEU A 226 -3.94 -1.10 27.18
N SER A 227 -4.72 -1.95 26.50
CA SER A 227 -6.14 -2.20 26.80
C SER A 227 -6.36 -2.88 28.16
N MET A 228 -5.37 -3.64 28.65
CA MET A 228 -5.39 -4.32 29.96
C MET A 228 -4.94 -3.42 31.12
N MET A 229 -4.37 -2.25 30.82
CA MET A 229 -3.89 -1.29 31.82
C MET A 229 -5.01 -0.35 32.23
N ASP A 230 -5.35 -0.38 33.53
CA ASP A 230 -6.38 0.50 34.12
C ASP A 230 -5.94 1.97 34.03
N HIS A 231 -4.70 2.27 34.42
CA HIS A 231 -4.11 3.61 34.40
C HIS A 231 -3.13 3.77 33.22
N PHE A 232 -3.67 3.99 32.01
CA PHE A 232 -2.84 4.10 30.81
C PHE A 232 -2.14 5.46 30.63
N TYR A 233 -2.64 6.55 31.21
CA TYR A 233 -2.00 7.87 31.08
C TYR A 233 -0.56 7.87 31.62
N PRO A 234 -0.29 7.44 32.87
CA PRO A 234 1.07 7.37 33.39
C PRO A 234 1.97 6.42 32.59
N VAL A 235 1.42 5.34 32.02
CA VAL A 235 2.18 4.43 31.16
C VAL A 235 2.62 5.14 29.88
N VAL A 236 1.70 5.82 29.19
CA VAL A 236 2.02 6.56 27.95
C VAL A 236 3.03 7.67 28.22
N ASP A 237 2.89 8.39 29.34
CA ASP A 237 3.85 9.41 29.78
C ASP A 237 5.23 8.81 30.10
N ARG A 238 5.26 7.64 30.75
CA ARG A 238 6.50 6.91 31.05
C ARG A 238 7.20 6.45 29.78
N ILE A 239 6.46 5.95 28.79
CA ILE A 239 7.03 5.60 27.48
C ILE A 239 7.73 6.82 26.89
N GLN A 240 7.09 8.00 26.94
CA GLN A 240 7.66 9.24 26.42
C GLN A 240 8.96 9.63 27.13
N SER A 241 9.05 9.46 28.45
CA SER A 241 10.27 9.80 29.22
C SER A 241 11.43 8.83 28.96
N LEU A 242 11.15 7.58 28.62
CA LEU A 242 12.17 6.56 28.36
C LEU A 242 12.85 6.74 26.99
N LEU A 243 12.11 7.22 25.99
CA LEU A 243 12.60 7.27 24.61
C LEU A 243 13.76 8.26 24.45
N SER A 244 14.82 7.77 23.81
CA SER A 244 15.83 8.61 23.15
C SER A 244 15.19 9.53 22.10
N PRO A 245 15.87 10.62 21.69
CA PRO A 245 15.35 11.52 20.66
C PRO A 245 15.01 10.78 19.36
N GLU A 246 15.77 9.77 18.97
CA GLU A 246 15.56 8.94 17.78
C GLU A 246 14.65 7.72 18.03
N GLY A 247 14.23 7.53 19.28
CA GLY A 247 13.48 6.37 19.75
C GLY A 247 12.12 6.21 19.08
N ILE A 248 11.71 4.96 18.93
CA ILE A 248 10.45 4.55 18.30
C ILE A 248 9.57 3.74 19.25
N VAL A 249 8.25 3.82 19.08
CA VAL A 249 7.27 3.06 19.86
C VAL A 249 6.42 2.21 18.94
N GLY A 250 6.41 0.89 19.15
CA GLY A 250 5.50 -0.03 18.48
C GLY A 250 4.33 -0.40 19.38
N VAL A 251 3.11 -0.17 18.94
CA VAL A 251 1.90 -0.59 19.65
C VAL A 251 1.02 -1.44 18.76
N VAL A 252 0.57 -2.57 19.28
CA VAL A 252 -0.52 -3.36 18.70
C VAL A 252 -1.55 -3.59 19.78
N ASP A 253 -2.80 -3.21 19.55
CA ASP A 253 -3.85 -3.45 20.54
C ASP A 253 -5.24 -3.54 19.92
N PHE A 254 -6.19 -4.07 20.69
CA PHE A 254 -7.61 -3.95 20.41
C PHE A 254 -8.08 -2.53 20.67
N TYR A 255 -9.09 -2.09 19.92
CA TYR A 255 -9.65 -0.75 20.09
C TYR A 255 -11.10 -0.72 19.64
N VAL A 256 -11.88 0.25 20.15
CA VAL A 256 -13.11 0.69 19.50
C VAL A 256 -12.98 2.16 19.14
N SER A 257 -13.65 2.61 18.08
CA SER A 257 -13.66 4.04 17.74
C SER A 257 -14.73 4.78 18.53
N GLY A 258 -14.51 6.08 18.77
CA GLY A 258 -15.55 6.98 19.26
C GLY A 258 -16.69 7.17 18.24
N ARG A 259 -17.76 7.85 18.65
CA ARG A 259 -18.83 8.26 17.73
C ARG A 259 -18.33 9.29 16.72
N SER A 260 -17.52 10.23 17.19
CA SER A 260 -16.88 11.24 16.38
C SER A 260 -15.50 10.78 15.96
N ASN A 261 -14.99 11.36 14.88
CA ASN A 261 -13.60 11.18 14.47
C ASN A 261 -12.65 11.69 15.56
N ALA A 262 -11.56 10.97 15.79
CA ALA A 262 -10.56 11.41 16.75
C ALA A 262 -9.88 12.69 16.24
N PRO A 263 -9.48 13.63 17.12
CA PRO A 263 -8.68 14.79 16.70
C PRO A 263 -7.44 14.37 15.92
N ALA A 264 -6.81 13.26 16.34
CA ALA A 264 -5.63 12.69 15.71
C ALA A 264 -5.82 12.26 14.27
N GLU A 265 -7.04 12.06 13.77
CA GLU A 265 -7.26 11.75 12.35
C GLU A 265 -6.82 12.88 11.40
N LYS A 266 -6.60 14.09 11.92
CA LYS A 266 -6.10 15.23 11.13
C LYS A 266 -4.60 15.13 10.81
N TRP A 267 -3.81 14.45 11.65
CA TRP A 267 -2.35 14.36 11.49
C TRP A 267 -1.82 12.93 11.44
N SER A 268 -2.60 11.97 11.95
CA SER A 268 -2.31 10.55 11.94
C SER A 268 -3.09 9.85 10.82
N PRO A 269 -2.44 9.05 9.97
CA PRO A 269 -3.01 8.52 8.75
C PRO A 269 -3.98 7.38 9.06
N GLN A 270 -5.26 7.56 8.73
CA GLN A 270 -6.30 6.59 9.03
C GLN A 270 -6.99 6.04 7.78
N GLN A 271 -6.97 4.72 7.65
CA GLN A 271 -7.92 3.97 6.82
C GLN A 271 -8.62 2.93 7.68
N ASN A 272 -9.93 2.78 7.55
CA ASN A 272 -10.71 1.76 8.25
C ASN A 272 -10.64 1.83 9.80
N ARG A 273 -10.41 3.02 10.38
CA ARG A 273 -10.41 3.22 11.84
C ARG A 273 -11.81 3.08 12.41
N GLN A 274 -12.79 3.75 11.80
CA GLN A 274 -14.14 3.86 12.34
C GLN A 274 -14.85 2.51 12.45
N CYS A 275 -15.47 2.28 13.59
CA CYS A 275 -16.29 1.12 13.91
C CYS A 275 -17.78 1.49 13.77
N ASN A 276 -18.57 0.57 13.22
CA ASN A 276 -20.02 0.72 13.23
C ASN A 276 -20.57 0.66 14.67
N TRP A 277 -21.80 1.13 14.85
CA TRP A 277 -22.45 1.21 16.16
C TRP A 277 -22.41 -0.12 16.92
N PHE A 278 -22.81 -1.21 16.26
CA PHE A 278 -22.84 -2.53 16.88
C PHE A 278 -21.45 -2.99 17.36
N THR A 279 -20.43 -2.90 16.49
CA THR A 279 -19.05 -3.31 16.79
C THR A 279 -18.50 -2.53 17.99
N ARG A 280 -18.76 -1.22 18.05
CA ARG A 280 -18.30 -0.36 19.14
C ARG A 280 -18.87 -0.80 20.49
N HIS A 281 -20.19 -0.97 20.57
CA HIS A 281 -20.84 -1.30 21.84
C HIS A 281 -20.64 -2.75 22.24
N PHE A 282 -20.73 -3.68 21.28
CA PHE A 282 -20.54 -5.10 21.53
C PHE A 282 -19.16 -5.39 22.13
N TRP A 283 -18.09 -4.92 21.48
CA TRP A 283 -16.74 -5.22 21.96
C TRP A 283 -16.38 -4.49 23.24
N GLN A 284 -16.87 -3.27 23.42
CA GLN A 284 -16.66 -2.55 24.68
C GLN A 284 -17.29 -3.32 25.85
N ALA A 285 -18.58 -3.70 25.73
CA ALA A 285 -19.27 -4.46 26.78
C ALA A 285 -18.67 -5.85 26.99
N TRP A 286 -18.23 -6.49 25.90
CA TRP A 286 -17.60 -7.81 25.97
C TRP A 286 -16.32 -7.80 26.79
N PHE A 287 -15.39 -6.90 26.44
CA PHE A 287 -14.10 -6.83 27.11
C PHE A 287 -14.22 -6.36 28.56
N GLU A 288 -15.24 -5.55 28.87
CA GLU A 288 -15.55 -5.13 30.23
C GLU A 288 -15.89 -6.30 31.16
N LEU A 289 -16.49 -7.40 30.63
CA LEU A 289 -16.72 -8.63 31.41
C LEU A 289 -15.42 -9.26 31.92
N ASP A 290 -14.32 -9.06 31.20
CA ASP A 290 -12.98 -9.52 31.55
C ASP A 290 -12.14 -8.43 32.27
N HIS A 291 -12.78 -7.34 32.73
CA HIS A 291 -12.12 -6.14 33.28
C HIS A 291 -11.12 -5.48 32.31
N ILE A 292 -11.28 -5.69 31.00
CA ILE A 292 -10.45 -5.07 29.97
C ILE A 292 -11.21 -3.87 29.42
N ASN A 293 -10.58 -2.71 29.41
CA ASN A 293 -11.28 -1.48 29.07
C ASN A 293 -10.90 -1.01 27.66
N LEU A 294 -11.79 -1.23 26.69
CA LEU A 294 -11.63 -0.79 25.30
C LEU A 294 -12.17 0.63 25.06
N GLN A 295 -11.73 1.63 25.82
CA GLN A 295 -12.09 3.02 25.51
C GLN A 295 -11.29 3.60 24.32
N PRO A 296 -11.92 4.40 23.45
CA PRO A 296 -11.23 5.10 22.34
C PRO A 296 -10.06 5.98 22.81
N GLY A 297 -10.20 6.60 23.99
CA GLY A 297 -9.25 7.56 24.55
C GLY A 297 -7.82 7.03 24.71
N ARG A 298 -7.62 5.71 24.84
CA ARG A 298 -6.30 5.09 24.94
C ARG A 298 -5.44 5.37 23.71
N ARG A 299 -6.01 5.08 22.54
CA ARG A 299 -5.34 5.32 21.26
C ARG A 299 -5.26 6.81 20.94
N ASP A 300 -6.31 7.56 21.26
CA ASP A 300 -6.33 9.00 21.01
C ASP A 300 -5.22 9.71 21.78
N TYR A 301 -4.98 9.34 23.04
CA TYR A 301 -3.90 9.89 23.85
C TYR A 301 -2.52 9.47 23.34
N LEU A 302 -2.35 8.21 22.94
CA LEU A 302 -1.11 7.72 22.32
C LEU A 302 -0.75 8.53 21.06
N GLU A 303 -1.69 8.68 20.12
CA GLU A 303 -1.47 9.44 18.87
C GLU A 303 -1.39 10.97 19.09
N TYR A 304 -1.83 11.46 20.24
CA TYR A 304 -1.66 12.85 20.65
C TYR A 304 -0.26 13.13 21.23
N LYS A 305 0.29 12.20 22.01
CA LYS A 305 1.59 12.35 22.67
C LYS A 305 2.79 12.15 21.76
N PHE A 306 2.63 11.37 20.69
CA PHE A 306 3.73 10.94 19.82
C PHE A 306 3.47 11.29 18.35
N GLY A 307 4.55 11.55 17.61
CA GLY A 307 4.50 11.58 16.15
C GLY A 307 4.15 10.20 15.58
N THR A 308 3.28 10.13 14.57
CA THR A 308 2.92 8.85 13.92
C THR A 308 3.79 8.60 12.69
N ILE A 309 4.58 7.51 12.71
CA ILE A 309 5.32 7.03 11.53
C ILE A 309 4.44 6.14 10.67
N LYS A 310 3.81 5.12 11.27
CA LYS A 310 2.93 4.16 10.59
C LYS A 310 1.68 3.90 11.39
N SER A 311 0.58 3.71 10.70
CA SER A 311 -0.69 3.28 11.27
C SER A 311 -1.31 2.22 10.37
N LEU A 312 -1.95 1.21 10.96
CA LEU A 312 -2.64 0.16 10.23
C LEU A 312 -3.81 -0.36 11.05
N ASN A 313 -5.02 -0.23 10.51
CA ASN A 313 -6.22 -0.77 11.12
C ASN A 313 -6.62 -2.09 10.46
N ARG A 314 -6.96 -3.08 11.29
CA ARG A 314 -7.34 -4.43 10.86
C ARG A 314 -8.50 -4.97 11.70
N ARG A 315 -9.02 -6.10 11.25
CA ARG A 315 -10.14 -6.83 11.85
C ARG A 315 -9.74 -8.29 12.00
N ASN A 316 -9.92 -8.85 13.18
CA ASN A 316 -9.69 -10.27 13.43
C ASN A 316 -11.01 -11.05 13.26
N HIS A 317 -10.92 -12.18 12.57
CA HIS A 317 -12.03 -13.02 12.12
C HIS A 317 -12.12 -14.32 12.94
N PHE A 318 -11.60 -14.32 14.18
CA PHE A 318 -11.35 -15.51 15.00
C PHE A 318 -12.61 -16.26 15.48
N ILE A 319 -13.67 -15.55 15.90
CA ILE A 319 -14.83 -16.18 16.57
C ILE A 319 -15.91 -16.61 15.57
N ILE A 320 -16.29 -15.72 14.63
CA ILE A 320 -17.17 -16.03 13.49
C ILE A 320 -16.70 -15.15 12.32
N PRO A 321 -16.14 -15.72 11.22
CA PRO A 321 -15.43 -14.94 10.21
C PRO A 321 -16.23 -13.83 9.49
N TYR A 322 -17.56 -13.79 9.63
CA TYR A 322 -18.43 -12.86 8.91
C TYR A 322 -19.41 -12.05 9.76
N LEU A 323 -19.59 -12.36 11.05
CA LEU A 323 -20.61 -11.70 11.89
C LEU A 323 -20.02 -10.79 12.97
N ILE A 324 -18.91 -11.18 13.59
CA ILE A 324 -18.32 -10.41 14.70
C ILE A 324 -16.81 -10.33 14.50
N GLN A 325 -16.36 -9.16 14.00
CA GLN A 325 -14.97 -8.90 13.67
C GLN A 325 -14.33 -8.03 14.74
N MET A 326 -13.26 -8.53 15.36
CA MET A 326 -12.60 -7.83 16.46
C MET A 326 -11.59 -6.79 15.93
N PRO A 327 -11.85 -5.49 16.13
CA PRO A 327 -10.95 -4.42 15.70
C PRO A 327 -9.63 -4.41 16.47
N TYR A 328 -8.52 -4.35 15.73
CA TYR A 328 -7.19 -4.11 16.28
C TYR A 328 -6.42 -3.15 15.38
N TYR A 329 -5.43 -2.48 15.95
CA TYR A 329 -4.53 -1.59 15.23
C TYR A 329 -3.08 -2.00 15.45
N ILE A 330 -2.23 -1.65 14.48
CA ILE A 330 -0.78 -1.65 14.59
C ILE A 330 -0.35 -0.22 14.33
N TRP A 331 0.44 0.35 15.22
CA TRP A 331 0.88 1.72 15.16
C TRP A 331 2.36 1.81 15.53
N LEU A 332 3.09 2.63 14.78
CA LEU A 332 4.48 2.95 15.04
C LEU A 332 4.59 4.46 15.19
N GLY A 333 5.11 4.91 16.33
CA GLY A 333 5.36 6.32 16.60
C GLY A 333 6.82 6.62 16.92
N CYS A 334 7.10 7.90 17.13
CA CYS A 334 8.40 8.42 17.51
C CYS A 334 8.32 9.45 18.64
N SER A 335 9.47 9.72 19.25
CA SER A 335 9.62 10.74 20.28
C SER A 335 9.18 12.14 19.82
N SER A 336 8.84 12.99 20.78
CA SER A 336 8.53 14.40 20.54
C SER A 336 9.76 15.24 20.17
N ALA A 337 10.97 14.79 20.50
CA ALA A 337 12.20 15.48 20.10
C ALA A 337 12.39 15.38 18.58
N ARG A 338 12.23 14.16 18.02
CA ARG A 338 12.19 13.95 16.57
C ARG A 338 11.08 14.74 15.90
N GLN A 339 9.92 14.87 16.55
CA GLN A 339 8.85 15.73 16.08
C GLN A 339 9.28 17.20 15.97
N ASN A 340 9.93 17.74 17.00
CA ASN A 340 10.40 19.13 16.99
C ASN A 340 11.51 19.36 15.96
N GLU A 341 12.47 18.44 15.87
CA GLU A 341 13.56 18.52 14.89
C GLU A 341 13.02 18.50 13.46
N LEU A 342 12.13 17.55 13.13
CA LEU A 342 11.52 17.48 11.80
C LEU A 342 10.59 18.66 11.53
N SER A 343 9.92 19.22 12.55
CA SER A 343 9.15 20.45 12.39
C SER A 343 10.04 21.62 11.97
N ASN A 344 11.18 21.79 12.65
CA ASN A 344 12.15 22.84 12.34
C ASN A 344 12.82 22.60 10.98
N LEU A 345 13.10 21.34 10.64
CA LEU A 345 13.61 20.94 9.32
C LEU A 345 12.56 20.99 8.22
N VAL A 346 11.26 21.14 8.52
CA VAL A 346 10.19 21.43 7.55
C VAL A 346 10.00 22.94 7.40
N GLU A 347 10.36 23.73 8.41
CA GLU A 347 10.47 25.19 8.30
C GLU A 347 11.73 25.65 7.56
N ILE A 348 12.77 24.79 7.41
CA ILE A 348 14.10 25.17 6.89
C ILE A 348 14.58 24.41 5.61
N PRO A 349 13.87 23.49 4.92
CA PRO A 349 14.20 23.20 3.53
C PRO A 349 13.44 24.22 2.69
N ASP A 350 14.03 25.42 2.57
CA ASP A 350 13.60 26.47 1.66
C ASP A 350 13.49 25.92 0.23
N ASP A 351 12.31 25.36 -0.04
CA ASP A 351 11.55 25.47 -1.27
C ASP A 351 10.45 26.54 -1.00
N THR A 352 10.75 27.55 -0.15
CA THR A 352 9.90 28.72 0.15
C THR A 352 9.60 29.55 -1.09
N ASP A 353 10.37 29.36 -2.17
CA ASP A 353 10.13 29.90 -3.50
C ASP A 353 9.26 28.97 -4.39
N SER A 354 8.82 27.78 -3.97
CA SER A 354 8.28 26.79 -4.94
C SER A 354 6.94 26.15 -4.64
N VAL A 355 6.47 26.13 -3.40
CA VAL A 355 5.09 25.72 -3.06
C VAL A 355 4.64 26.60 -1.91
N MET A 356 3.77 27.59 -2.16
CA MET A 356 3.10 28.28 -1.04
C MET A 356 2.33 27.21 -0.27
N SER A 357 2.77 26.88 0.95
CA SER A 357 2.15 25.88 1.82
C SER A 357 0.73 26.30 2.21
N GLY A 358 -0.20 26.15 1.29
CA GLY A 358 -1.58 26.60 1.38
C GLY A 358 -2.51 25.47 1.77
N HIS A 359 -2.33 24.88 2.96
CA HIS A 359 -3.31 23.96 3.54
C HIS A 359 -3.47 24.16 5.06
N SER A 360 -3.58 25.42 5.51
CA SER A 360 -4.45 25.72 6.66
C SER A 360 -5.79 26.19 6.10
N ASN A 361 -6.87 25.47 6.43
CA ASN A 361 -8.26 25.86 6.20
C ASN A 361 -8.43 27.38 6.04
N ARG A 362 -8.77 27.85 4.84
CA ARG A 362 -9.39 29.16 4.66
C ARG A 362 -10.81 29.09 5.25
N SER A 363 -10.90 28.99 6.56
CA SER A 363 -12.03 29.50 7.32
C SER A 363 -11.69 30.94 7.68
N SER A 364 -12.47 31.86 7.13
CA SER A 364 -12.54 33.28 7.40
C SER A 364 -12.18 33.64 8.85
N PHE A 365 -11.03 34.26 9.07
CA PHE A 365 -10.77 35.09 10.24
C PHE A 365 -10.07 36.37 9.81
N SER A 366 -10.73 37.47 10.17
CA SER A 366 -10.40 38.85 9.91
C SER A 366 -9.09 39.29 10.56
N HIS A 367 -8.52 40.37 10.01
CA HIS A 367 -7.34 41.10 10.47
C HIS A 367 -7.19 41.20 12.00
N ALA A 368 -6.08 40.69 12.54
CA ALA A 368 -5.52 41.17 13.81
C ALA A 368 -4.00 40.85 13.93
N ASN A 369 -3.20 41.93 13.93
CA ASN A 369 -1.85 42.14 14.45
C ASN A 369 -0.85 40.97 14.55
N SER A 370 0.16 41.09 13.70
CA SER A 370 1.40 40.31 13.56
C SER A 370 2.40 40.56 14.70
N ALA A 371 2.57 39.57 15.58
CA ALA A 371 3.80 39.24 16.32
C ALA A 371 3.47 38.19 17.40
N ASN A 372 2.36 38.37 18.13
CA ASN A 372 1.93 37.44 19.19
C ASN A 372 1.25 36.18 18.64
N SER A 373 0.70 36.21 17.43
CA SER A 373 0.12 35.02 16.76
C SER A 373 1.18 34.02 16.27
N LEU A 374 2.42 34.46 16.02
CA LEU A 374 3.54 33.61 15.58
C LEU A 374 4.15 32.79 16.73
N MET A 375 4.12 33.31 17.97
CA MET A 375 4.55 32.54 19.15
C MET A 375 3.49 31.53 19.60
N ALA A 376 2.20 31.85 19.46
CA ALA A 376 1.11 30.91 19.76
C ALA A 376 0.93 29.82 18.69
N SER A 377 1.27 30.09 17.43
CA SER A 377 1.23 29.10 16.34
C SER A 377 2.38 28.08 16.39
N ARG A 378 3.50 28.41 17.06
CA ARG A 378 4.66 27.53 17.26
C ARG A 378 4.38 26.32 18.16
N GLN A 379 3.39 26.39 19.05
CA GLN A 379 3.11 25.31 20.01
C GLN A 379 2.01 24.32 19.57
N THR A 380 1.31 24.54 18.46
CA THR A 380 0.05 23.81 18.17
C THR A 380 -0.15 23.32 16.75
N ARG A 381 0.86 23.38 15.86
CA ARG A 381 0.78 22.64 14.59
C ARG A 381 1.12 21.18 14.84
N SER A 382 0.10 20.34 14.99
CA SER A 382 0.29 18.90 14.95
C SER A 382 0.88 18.52 13.60
N VAL A 383 2.14 18.10 13.63
CA VAL A 383 2.93 17.75 12.47
C VAL A 383 2.32 16.51 11.83
N SER A 384 2.03 16.58 10.53
CA SER A 384 1.45 15.44 9.81
C SER A 384 2.41 14.27 9.75
N SER A 385 1.89 13.03 9.71
CA SER A 385 2.69 11.79 9.57
C SER A 385 3.70 11.80 8.43
N PHE A 386 3.46 12.60 7.39
CA PHE A 386 4.36 12.77 6.26
C PHE A 386 5.72 13.31 6.68
N SER A 387 5.74 14.22 7.64
CA SER A 387 6.97 14.81 8.16
C SER A 387 7.85 13.79 8.91
N PHE A 388 7.31 12.62 9.28
CA PHE A 388 8.06 11.57 9.99
C PHE A 388 8.57 10.46 9.07
N GLN A 389 8.39 10.58 7.76
CA GLN A 389 8.93 9.64 6.80
C GLN A 389 10.45 9.81 6.67
N ASN A 390 11.16 8.69 6.50
CA ASN A 390 12.61 8.73 6.27
C ASN A 390 12.94 9.32 4.88
N LYS A 391 12.01 9.25 3.92
CA LYS A 391 12.11 9.85 2.59
C LYS A 391 10.95 10.82 2.37
N GLN A 392 11.26 12.05 1.99
CA GLN A 392 10.29 13.14 1.79
C GLN A 392 9.92 13.29 0.30
N TRP A 393 9.54 12.19 -0.35
CA TRP A 393 9.13 12.23 -1.76
C TRP A 393 7.71 12.74 -1.92
N ARG A 394 6.81 12.49 -0.98
CA ARG A 394 5.39 12.77 -1.14
C ARG A 394 4.96 13.90 -0.21
N LEU A 395 4.17 14.83 -0.77
CA LEU A 395 3.52 15.87 0.00
C LEU A 395 2.26 15.35 0.71
N ASP A 396 1.91 15.98 1.82
CA ASP A 396 0.70 15.65 2.56
C ASP A 396 -0.55 15.93 1.72
N TYR A 397 -1.57 15.09 1.84
CA TYR A 397 -2.86 15.24 1.16
C TYR A 397 -3.98 14.66 2.02
N ASN A 398 -5.20 15.17 1.83
CA ASN A 398 -6.36 14.67 2.56
C ASN A 398 -7.03 13.51 1.79
N PRO A 399 -6.87 12.24 2.21
CA PRO A 399 -7.42 11.09 1.47
C PRO A 399 -8.95 10.98 1.56
N SER A 400 -9.62 11.79 2.37
CA SER A 400 -11.08 11.74 2.55
C SER A 400 -11.85 12.55 1.50
N LEU A 401 -11.16 13.38 0.70
CA LEU A 401 -11.81 14.18 -0.34
C LEU A 401 -12.41 13.29 -1.43
N SER A 402 -13.55 13.72 -1.98
CA SER A 402 -14.28 13.01 -3.05
C SER A 402 -13.42 12.79 -4.29
N CYS A 403 -12.59 13.79 -4.65
CA CYS A 403 -11.67 13.74 -5.77
C CYS A 403 -10.66 12.57 -5.68
N HIS A 404 -10.31 12.12 -4.48
CA HIS A 404 -9.40 10.98 -4.28
C HIS A 404 -10.15 9.67 -4.03
N THR A 405 -11.23 9.70 -3.24
CA THR A 405 -11.97 8.49 -2.84
C THR A 405 -12.74 7.82 -3.97
N GLN A 406 -12.96 8.51 -5.09
CA GLN A 406 -13.51 7.92 -6.32
C GLN A 406 -12.60 6.83 -6.91
N PHE A 407 -11.29 6.86 -6.63
CA PHE A 407 -10.34 5.89 -7.16
C PHE A 407 -10.15 4.71 -6.20
N ARG A 408 -10.35 3.48 -6.70
CA ARG A 408 -10.14 2.24 -5.93
C ARG A 408 -8.77 1.61 -6.17
N SER A 409 -8.14 1.91 -7.29
CA SER A 409 -6.83 1.40 -7.71
C SER A 409 -6.16 2.38 -8.68
N TYR A 410 -4.89 2.16 -8.98
CA TYR A 410 -4.24 2.83 -10.09
C TYR A 410 -4.86 2.42 -11.43
N ILE A 411 -4.84 3.35 -12.39
CA ILE A 411 -5.37 3.14 -13.73
C ILE A 411 -4.36 2.33 -14.55
N TYR A 412 -3.11 2.81 -14.56
CA TYR A 412 -2.04 2.29 -15.39
C TYR A 412 -0.91 1.71 -14.53
N ALA A 413 -0.46 0.49 -14.85
CA ALA A 413 0.71 -0.14 -14.23
C ALA A 413 2.03 0.22 -14.96
N PHE A 414 1.92 0.81 -16.14
CA PHE A 414 3.00 1.24 -17.03
C PHE A 414 2.54 2.44 -17.88
N THR A 415 3.47 3.21 -18.45
CA THR A 415 3.15 4.41 -19.25
C THR A 415 2.98 4.12 -20.75
N TRP A 416 2.11 4.86 -21.44
CA TRP A 416 1.83 4.80 -22.89
C TRP A 416 2.53 5.91 -23.70
N GLU A 417 3.66 6.39 -23.22
CA GLU A 417 4.46 7.43 -23.87
C GLU A 417 5.90 6.98 -23.93
N ASP A 418 6.56 7.20 -25.06
CA ASP A 418 7.96 6.82 -25.23
C ASP A 418 8.90 7.89 -24.66
N PRO A 419 9.57 7.64 -23.50
CA PRO A 419 10.46 8.64 -22.92
C PRO A 419 11.73 8.84 -23.78
N ARG A 420 12.07 7.92 -24.69
CA ARG A 420 13.20 8.09 -25.61
C ARG A 420 12.95 9.24 -26.57
N VAL A 421 11.71 9.42 -27.03
CA VAL A 421 11.34 10.55 -27.89
C VAL A 421 11.24 11.83 -27.06
N ASP A 422 10.69 11.77 -25.85
CA ASP A 422 10.66 12.93 -24.95
C ASP A 422 12.07 13.52 -24.73
N LEU A 423 13.05 12.66 -24.44
CA LEU A 423 14.43 13.07 -24.18
C LEU A 423 15.15 13.69 -25.38
N GLN A 424 14.70 13.45 -26.62
CA GLN A 424 15.27 14.11 -27.80
C GLN A 424 14.96 15.61 -27.84
N TYR A 425 13.84 16.02 -27.24
CA TYR A 425 13.34 17.38 -27.33
C TYR A 425 13.41 18.15 -26.01
N LEU A 426 13.26 17.45 -24.87
CA LEU A 426 13.24 18.10 -23.55
C LEU A 426 14.57 18.78 -23.20
N ASN A 427 15.70 18.26 -23.70
CA ASN A 427 17.06 18.73 -23.42
C ASN A 427 17.24 19.05 -21.92
N ILE A 428 17.02 18.04 -21.08
CA ILE A 428 17.00 18.15 -19.62
C ILE A 428 18.43 18.29 -19.09
N SER A 429 18.61 19.20 -18.16
CA SER A 429 19.84 19.50 -17.42
C SER A 429 19.63 19.32 -15.92
N LYS A 430 20.72 19.38 -15.15
CA LYS A 430 20.68 19.27 -13.68
C LYS A 430 19.98 20.45 -13.00
N ASP A 431 19.82 21.58 -13.69
CA ASP A 431 19.14 22.76 -13.15
C ASP A 431 17.63 22.75 -13.40
N ASP A 432 17.13 21.80 -14.19
CA ASP A 432 15.73 21.75 -14.57
C ASP A 432 14.81 21.36 -13.40
N VAL A 433 13.66 22.04 -13.38
CA VAL A 433 12.55 21.80 -12.46
C VAL A 433 11.36 21.40 -13.32
N MET A 434 11.03 20.11 -13.27
CA MET A 434 10.04 19.49 -14.13
C MET A 434 8.69 19.37 -13.43
N PHE A 435 7.62 19.56 -14.20
CA PHE A 435 6.26 19.22 -13.85
C PHE A 435 5.81 18.09 -14.78
N VAL A 436 5.45 16.94 -14.21
CA VAL A 436 5.16 15.71 -14.97
C VAL A 436 3.92 15.05 -14.38
N ILE A 437 2.98 14.60 -15.21
CA ILE A 437 1.89 13.76 -14.73
C ILE A 437 2.45 12.41 -14.27
N THR A 438 2.09 11.95 -13.07
CA THR A 438 2.72 10.75 -12.46
C THR A 438 2.54 9.51 -13.34
N SER A 439 1.31 9.24 -13.80
CA SER A 439 0.97 8.00 -14.50
C SER A 439 1.48 6.78 -13.71
N ALA A 440 2.25 5.87 -14.32
CA ALA A 440 2.90 4.76 -13.62
C ALA A 440 4.29 5.10 -13.05
N GLY A 441 4.78 6.32 -13.27
CA GLY A 441 6.10 6.79 -12.86
C GLY A 441 7.25 6.42 -13.79
N ASP A 442 7.00 5.71 -14.89
CA ASP A 442 8.06 5.18 -15.78
C ASP A 442 8.86 6.30 -16.46
N ASN A 443 8.20 7.29 -17.05
CA ASN A 443 8.87 8.40 -17.74
C ASN A 443 9.64 9.28 -16.74
N ALA A 444 9.07 9.54 -15.57
CA ALA A 444 9.73 10.31 -14.52
C ALA A 444 11.01 9.62 -14.02
N LEU A 445 11.00 8.29 -13.88
CA LEU A 445 12.20 7.50 -13.57
C LEU A 445 13.22 7.54 -14.70
N GLU A 446 12.78 7.53 -15.96
CA GLU A 446 13.68 7.66 -17.11
C GLU A 446 14.34 9.05 -17.12
N TYR A 447 13.60 10.13 -16.88
CA TYR A 447 14.16 11.49 -16.81
C TYR A 447 15.17 11.61 -15.65
N ALA A 448 14.85 11.04 -14.49
CA ALA A 448 15.75 11.02 -13.34
C ALA A 448 17.04 10.24 -13.64
N LEU A 449 16.92 9.10 -14.31
CA LEU A 449 18.06 8.26 -14.69
C LEU A 449 18.98 8.97 -15.68
N GLN A 450 18.42 9.57 -16.73
CA GLN A 450 19.20 10.12 -17.85
C GLN A 450 19.79 11.50 -17.55
N ALA A 451 19.04 12.36 -16.85
CA ALA A 451 19.41 13.77 -16.70
C ALA A 451 19.66 14.24 -15.27
N GLN A 452 19.15 13.51 -14.27
CA GLN A 452 19.24 13.89 -12.84
C GLN A 452 18.85 15.36 -12.60
N PRO A 453 17.65 15.79 -13.03
CA PRO A 453 17.20 17.18 -12.86
C PRO A 453 17.11 17.56 -11.39
N LYS A 454 17.14 18.87 -11.11
CA LYS A 454 17.03 19.43 -9.76
C LYS A 454 15.76 18.94 -9.06
N LYS A 455 14.65 18.89 -9.80
CA LYS A 455 13.35 18.48 -9.25
C LYS A 455 12.45 17.88 -10.33
N ILE A 456 11.68 16.87 -9.95
CA ILE A 456 10.58 16.31 -10.75
C ILE A 456 9.34 16.30 -9.86
N HIS A 457 8.44 17.24 -10.12
CA HIS A 457 7.10 17.25 -9.56
C HIS A 457 6.26 16.23 -10.35
N CYS A 458 5.80 15.17 -9.68
CA CYS A 458 4.91 14.16 -10.21
C CYS A 458 3.49 14.41 -9.69
N ILE A 459 2.54 14.73 -10.58
CA ILE A 459 1.19 15.18 -10.23
C ILE A 459 0.18 14.12 -10.63
N ASP A 460 -0.69 13.71 -9.69
CA ASP A 460 -1.82 12.84 -9.98
C ASP A 460 -2.93 13.00 -8.95
N MET A 461 -4.17 13.14 -9.42
CA MET A 461 -5.34 13.20 -8.54
C MET A 461 -5.66 11.83 -7.92
N ASN A 462 -5.26 10.73 -8.57
CA ASN A 462 -5.44 9.37 -8.06
C ASN A 462 -4.29 9.01 -7.09
N PRO A 463 -4.56 8.91 -5.77
CA PRO A 463 -3.53 8.56 -4.80
C PRO A 463 -2.85 7.21 -5.08
N CYS A 464 -3.56 6.28 -5.73
CA CYS A 464 -3.05 4.95 -6.05
C CYS A 464 -1.93 4.97 -7.09
N GLN A 465 -1.95 5.94 -8.03
CA GLN A 465 -0.85 6.12 -8.99
C GLN A 465 0.41 6.58 -8.28
N ASN A 466 0.28 7.58 -7.41
CA ASN A 466 1.38 8.01 -6.56
C ASN A 466 1.85 6.88 -5.63
N HIS A 467 0.97 6.00 -5.12
CA HIS A 467 1.37 4.85 -4.30
C HIS A 467 2.24 3.86 -5.10
N LEU A 468 2.02 3.74 -6.41
CA LEU A 468 2.83 2.91 -7.30
C LEU A 468 4.21 3.51 -7.57
N LEU A 469 4.28 4.80 -7.93
CA LEU A 469 5.59 5.46 -8.09
C LEU A 469 6.39 5.38 -6.79
N GLU A 470 5.78 5.67 -5.65
CA GLU A 470 6.45 5.59 -4.35
C GLU A 470 6.93 4.17 -3.99
N LEU A 471 6.20 3.13 -4.40
CA LEU A 471 6.67 1.75 -4.26
C LEU A 471 7.91 1.48 -5.12
N LYS A 472 7.96 2.01 -6.34
CA LYS A 472 9.15 1.90 -7.21
C LYS A 472 10.34 2.64 -6.58
N LEU A 473 10.15 3.87 -6.11
CA LEU A 473 11.19 4.66 -5.44
C LEU A 473 11.73 3.95 -4.18
N ALA A 474 10.83 3.45 -3.32
CA ALA A 474 11.19 2.69 -2.13
C ALA A 474 11.90 1.37 -2.48
N GLY A 475 11.44 0.70 -3.55
CA GLY A 475 12.06 -0.52 -4.07
C GLY A 475 13.49 -0.30 -4.55
N ILE A 476 13.73 0.75 -5.34
CA ILE A 476 15.09 1.10 -5.82
C ILE A 476 16.01 1.46 -4.64
N THR A 477 15.48 2.17 -3.64
CA THR A 477 16.26 2.55 -2.46
C THR A 477 16.70 1.34 -1.63
N ALA A 478 15.78 0.39 -1.40
CA ALA A 478 15.94 -0.59 -0.32
C ALA A 478 16.22 -2.03 -0.78
N LEU A 479 15.83 -2.39 -2.00
CA LEU A 479 15.94 -3.77 -2.49
C LEU A 479 17.26 -4.02 -3.22
N GLU A 480 17.57 -5.29 -3.41
CA GLU A 480 18.55 -5.74 -4.39
C GLU A 480 17.91 -5.89 -5.78
N TYR A 481 18.72 -5.78 -6.83
CA TYR A 481 18.24 -5.80 -8.22
C TYR A 481 17.32 -7.00 -8.53
N ASN A 482 17.65 -8.18 -8.01
CA ASN A 482 16.87 -9.39 -8.29
C ASN A 482 15.42 -9.30 -7.75
N ASP A 483 15.23 -8.78 -6.55
CA ASP A 483 13.88 -8.65 -5.97
C ASP A 483 13.09 -7.56 -6.70
N PHE A 484 13.76 -6.44 -7.04
CA PHE A 484 13.15 -5.37 -7.83
C PHE A 484 12.76 -5.84 -9.24
N TRP A 485 13.64 -6.59 -9.91
CA TRP A 485 13.38 -7.21 -11.22
C TRP A 485 12.22 -8.20 -11.15
N ARG A 486 12.13 -9.03 -10.12
CA ARG A 486 10.99 -9.95 -9.97
C ARG A 486 9.68 -9.20 -9.79
N MET A 487 9.67 -8.14 -8.99
CA MET A 487 8.49 -7.30 -8.79
C MET A 487 8.04 -6.63 -10.09
N PHE A 488 8.91 -5.85 -10.74
CA PHE A 488 8.50 -5.00 -11.86
C PHE A 488 8.94 -5.52 -13.24
N GLY A 489 10.04 -6.26 -13.35
CA GLY A 489 10.42 -6.96 -14.59
C GLY A 489 9.49 -8.14 -14.87
N GLU A 490 9.42 -9.10 -13.94
CA GLU A 490 8.59 -10.32 -14.10
C GLU A 490 7.12 -10.11 -13.74
N GLY A 491 6.81 -9.06 -12.97
CA GLY A 491 5.46 -8.83 -12.45
C GLY A 491 5.06 -9.84 -11.37
N ASN A 492 5.98 -10.58 -10.76
CA ASN A 492 5.66 -11.65 -9.81
C ASN A 492 6.70 -11.78 -8.71
N HIS A 493 6.26 -11.71 -7.45
CA HIS A 493 7.10 -11.91 -6.29
C HIS A 493 6.38 -12.67 -5.16
N PRO A 494 6.72 -13.94 -4.88
CA PRO A 494 6.01 -14.80 -3.91
C PRO A 494 6.14 -14.32 -2.45
N HIS A 495 7.17 -13.51 -2.16
CA HIS A 495 7.42 -13.00 -0.81
C HIS A 495 7.25 -11.48 -0.70
N PHE A 496 6.46 -10.85 -1.59
CA PHE A 496 6.27 -9.39 -1.58
C PHE A 496 5.83 -8.87 -0.21
N SER A 497 4.88 -9.53 0.45
CA SER A 497 4.43 -9.12 1.79
C SER A 497 5.58 -9.09 2.82
N THR A 498 6.53 -10.02 2.72
CA THR A 498 7.70 -10.05 3.63
C THR A 498 8.66 -8.91 3.32
N LEU A 499 8.96 -8.65 2.04
CA LEU A 499 9.77 -7.49 1.63
C LEU A 499 9.12 -6.17 2.08
N LEU A 500 7.79 -6.07 1.90
CA LEU A 500 7.02 -4.89 2.27
C LEU A 500 7.17 -4.55 3.76
N HIS A 501 7.10 -5.55 4.66
CA HIS A 501 7.24 -5.33 6.11
C HIS A 501 8.67 -5.20 6.59
N ASN A 502 9.60 -5.97 6.00
CA ASN A 502 10.96 -6.09 6.55
C ASN A 502 11.94 -5.06 5.96
N ILE A 503 11.70 -4.60 4.74
CA ILE A 503 12.69 -3.84 3.97
C ILE A 503 12.10 -2.54 3.42
N ILE A 504 10.93 -2.60 2.76
CA ILE A 504 10.39 -1.45 2.02
C ILE A 504 9.67 -0.46 2.94
N SER A 505 9.03 -0.93 4.03
CA SER A 505 8.18 -0.09 4.89
C SER A 505 8.81 1.21 5.41
N PRO A 506 10.10 1.29 5.77
CA PRO A 506 10.70 2.53 6.28
C PRO A 506 10.70 3.68 5.25
N HIS A 507 10.68 3.36 3.95
CA HIS A 507 10.76 4.36 2.87
C HIS A 507 9.41 4.74 2.28
N LEU A 508 8.34 4.05 2.66
CA LEU A 508 6.99 4.39 2.25
C LEU A 508 6.39 5.44 3.20
N SER A 509 5.39 6.15 2.72
CA SER A 509 4.37 6.83 3.52
C SER A 509 3.48 5.81 4.22
N SER A 510 2.78 6.23 5.28
CA SER A 510 1.83 5.34 5.93
C SER A 510 0.67 4.98 5.00
N TYR A 511 0.17 5.90 4.17
CA TYR A 511 -0.92 5.61 3.23
C TYR A 511 -0.49 4.65 2.13
N ALA A 512 0.69 4.82 1.52
CA ALA A 512 1.21 3.86 0.55
C ALA A 512 1.42 2.48 1.18
N PHE A 513 1.98 2.43 2.40
CA PHE A 513 2.12 1.18 3.15
C PHE A 513 0.76 0.51 3.41
N GLN A 514 -0.25 1.25 3.87
CA GLN A 514 -1.60 0.73 4.10
C GLN A 514 -2.22 0.15 2.81
N TYR A 515 -2.05 0.85 1.68
CA TYR A 515 -2.51 0.42 0.36
C TYR A 515 -1.84 -0.89 -0.06
N TRP A 516 -0.51 -0.95 -0.04
CA TRP A 516 0.24 -2.15 -0.47
C TRP A 516 0.09 -3.33 0.49
N ASN A 517 -0.08 -3.06 1.79
CA ASN A 517 -0.35 -4.11 2.77
C ASN A 517 -1.78 -4.67 2.65
N LYS A 518 -2.73 -3.91 2.10
CA LYS A 518 -4.06 -4.42 1.76
C LYS A 518 -4.03 -5.24 0.46
N HIS A 519 -3.15 -4.86 -0.47
CA HIS A 519 -3.04 -5.45 -1.80
C HIS A 519 -1.73 -6.22 -1.99
N SER A 520 -1.32 -6.98 -0.97
CA SER A 520 -0.06 -7.73 -1.00
C SER A 520 -0.07 -8.89 -2.00
N ASP A 521 -1.24 -9.26 -2.49
CA ASP A 521 -1.49 -10.29 -3.49
C ASP A 521 -1.24 -9.83 -4.94
N ARG A 522 -1.05 -8.53 -5.17
CA ARG A 522 -0.87 -7.97 -6.53
C ARG A 522 0.34 -8.55 -7.26
N PHE A 523 1.39 -8.92 -6.52
CA PHE A 523 2.57 -9.59 -7.06
C PHE A 523 2.48 -11.13 -7.01
N SER A 524 1.38 -11.72 -6.51
CA SER A 524 1.20 -13.18 -6.48
C SER A 524 0.69 -13.75 -7.81
N HIS A 525 -0.09 -12.97 -8.57
CA HIS A 525 -0.75 -13.41 -9.80
C HIS A 525 -0.63 -12.41 -10.94
N LYS A 526 0.63 -12.05 -11.28
CA LYS A 526 1.01 -11.10 -12.35
C LYS A 526 0.52 -9.67 -12.09
N PHE A 527 1.41 -8.83 -11.59
CA PHE A 527 1.23 -7.40 -11.32
C PHE A 527 0.55 -6.65 -12.48
N TYR A 528 0.96 -6.89 -13.71
CA TYR A 528 0.42 -6.22 -14.88
C TYR A 528 -1.03 -6.59 -15.22
N LYS A 529 -1.60 -7.63 -14.61
CA LYS A 529 -3.03 -7.95 -14.71
C LYS A 529 -3.89 -7.23 -13.68
N THR A 530 -3.32 -6.28 -12.96
CA THR A 530 -3.99 -5.56 -11.87
C THR A 530 -4.16 -4.07 -12.20
N GLY A 531 -4.89 -3.33 -11.36
CA GLY A 531 -5.39 -2.00 -11.74
C GLY A 531 -6.50 -2.07 -12.78
N TYR A 532 -6.91 -0.91 -13.32
CA TYR A 532 -7.98 -0.87 -14.33
C TYR A 532 -7.51 -1.40 -15.69
N SER A 533 -6.31 -1.00 -16.14
CA SER A 533 -5.69 -1.53 -17.38
C SER A 533 -5.47 -3.05 -17.37
N GLY A 534 -5.31 -3.66 -16.19
CA GLY A 534 -5.21 -5.12 -16.04
C GLY A 534 -6.42 -5.90 -16.55
N LEU A 535 -7.62 -5.29 -16.56
CA LEU A 535 -8.82 -5.89 -17.15
C LEU A 535 -8.66 -6.05 -18.67
N ALA A 536 -8.19 -5.01 -19.36
CA ALA A 536 -7.94 -5.05 -20.80
C ALA A 536 -6.90 -6.13 -21.15
N LEU A 537 -5.80 -6.21 -20.40
CA LEU A 537 -4.77 -7.25 -20.61
C LEU A 537 -5.29 -8.66 -20.31
N SER A 538 -6.21 -8.80 -19.36
CA SER A 538 -6.86 -10.08 -19.06
C SER A 538 -7.79 -10.53 -20.19
N ILE A 539 -8.54 -9.60 -20.78
CA ILE A 539 -9.41 -9.86 -21.95
C ILE A 539 -8.56 -10.21 -23.17
N LEU A 540 -7.47 -9.48 -23.41
CA LEU A 540 -6.53 -9.75 -24.51
C LEU A 540 -5.91 -11.16 -24.39
N GLU A 541 -5.40 -11.54 -23.21
CA GLU A 541 -4.85 -12.89 -22.98
C GLU A 541 -5.90 -13.99 -23.21
N TRP A 542 -7.13 -13.77 -22.74
CA TRP A 542 -8.23 -14.71 -22.98
C TRP A 542 -8.55 -14.83 -24.48
N TRP A 543 -8.62 -13.71 -25.20
CA TRP A 543 -8.87 -13.68 -26.64
C TRP A 543 -7.80 -14.43 -27.43
N ILE A 544 -6.53 -14.15 -27.13
CA ILE A 544 -5.36 -14.82 -27.72
C ILE A 544 -5.46 -16.33 -27.55
N ARG A 545 -5.79 -16.79 -26.34
CA ARG A 545 -5.93 -18.23 -26.04
C ARG A 545 -7.09 -18.85 -26.81
N MET A 546 -8.21 -18.15 -26.90
CA MET A 546 -9.39 -18.62 -27.60
C MET A 546 -9.14 -18.76 -29.12
N GLN A 547 -8.37 -17.84 -29.70
CA GLN A 547 -7.96 -17.89 -31.12
C GLN A 547 -6.78 -18.87 -31.38
N GLY A 548 -6.22 -19.51 -30.35
CA GLY A 548 -5.09 -20.43 -30.50
C GLY A 548 -3.75 -19.76 -30.85
N LEU A 549 -3.64 -18.44 -30.73
CA LEU A 549 -2.50 -17.63 -31.21
C LEU A 549 -1.28 -17.62 -30.26
N GLY A 550 -1.27 -18.47 -29.23
CA GLY A 550 -0.21 -18.47 -28.23
C GLY A 550 1.18 -18.70 -28.83
N LYS A 551 1.30 -19.67 -29.75
CA LYS A 551 2.56 -19.98 -30.43
C LYS A 551 3.00 -18.88 -31.39
N ASP A 552 2.05 -18.27 -32.09
CA ASP A 552 2.33 -17.17 -33.03
C ASP A 552 2.82 -15.92 -32.28
N ILE A 553 2.26 -15.63 -31.10
CA ILE A 553 2.75 -14.55 -30.25
C ILE A 553 4.14 -14.86 -29.69
N ASP A 554 4.39 -16.10 -29.26
CA ASP A 554 5.73 -16.50 -28.82
C ASP A 554 6.76 -16.36 -29.95
N ALA A 555 6.39 -16.74 -31.18
CA ALA A 555 7.22 -16.55 -32.36
C ALA A 555 7.46 -15.06 -32.67
N MET A 556 6.41 -14.23 -32.71
CA MET A 556 6.53 -12.79 -33.00
C MET A 556 7.39 -12.08 -31.94
N THR A 557 7.15 -12.37 -30.66
CA THR A 557 7.88 -11.73 -29.55
C THR A 557 9.31 -12.23 -29.37
N SER A 558 9.68 -13.33 -30.05
CA SER A 558 11.04 -13.88 -30.07
C SER A 558 11.73 -13.74 -31.43
N ALA A 559 11.09 -13.07 -32.40
CA ALA A 559 11.61 -12.88 -33.75
C ALA A 559 12.97 -12.16 -33.71
N LEU A 560 13.87 -12.56 -34.61
CA LEU A 560 15.21 -11.99 -34.72
C LEU A 560 15.31 -10.92 -35.81
N THR A 561 14.29 -10.81 -36.67
CA THR A 561 14.27 -9.85 -37.77
C THR A 561 12.90 -9.18 -37.89
N ILE A 562 12.91 -7.92 -38.32
CA ILE A 562 11.68 -7.15 -38.57
C ILE A 562 10.82 -7.83 -39.63
N GLN A 563 11.43 -8.45 -40.65
CA GLN A 563 10.69 -9.13 -41.70
C GLN A 563 9.88 -10.30 -41.15
N GLU A 564 10.50 -11.18 -40.36
CA GLU A 564 9.80 -12.28 -39.69
C GLU A 564 8.66 -11.79 -38.79
N GLN A 565 8.91 -10.74 -37.99
CA GLN A 565 7.91 -10.14 -37.12
C GLN A 565 6.70 -9.60 -37.91
N LYS A 566 6.95 -8.92 -39.02
CA LYS A 566 5.90 -8.40 -39.92
C LYS A 566 5.12 -9.51 -40.58
N ASP A 567 5.79 -10.57 -41.02
CA ASP A 567 5.14 -11.71 -41.68
C ASP A 567 4.19 -12.42 -40.71
N ILE A 568 4.60 -12.62 -39.46
CA ILE A 568 3.73 -13.20 -38.41
C ILE A 568 2.58 -12.26 -38.07
N TRP A 569 2.84 -10.96 -37.90
CA TRP A 569 1.79 -9.96 -37.66
C TRP A 569 0.72 -10.00 -38.74
N GLY A 570 1.12 -9.81 -40.00
CA GLY A 570 0.18 -9.70 -41.12
C GLY A 570 -0.59 -10.99 -41.39
N SER A 571 0.07 -12.15 -41.29
CA SER A 571 -0.54 -13.42 -41.66
C SER A 571 -1.32 -14.11 -40.52
N LYS A 572 -0.96 -13.89 -39.24
CA LYS A 572 -1.53 -14.62 -38.09
C LYS A 572 -2.25 -13.72 -37.10
N ILE A 573 -1.61 -12.65 -36.63
CA ILE A 573 -2.08 -11.90 -35.45
C ILE A 573 -3.07 -10.79 -35.85
N ARG A 574 -2.75 -10.00 -36.88
CA ARG A 574 -3.58 -8.88 -37.36
C ARG A 574 -5.03 -9.31 -37.67
N PRO A 575 -5.30 -10.42 -38.39
CA PRO A 575 -6.69 -10.83 -38.69
C PRO A 575 -7.55 -11.08 -37.44
N ALA A 576 -6.94 -11.54 -36.34
CA ALA A 576 -7.66 -11.81 -35.10
C ALA A 576 -7.92 -10.54 -34.27
N ILE A 577 -6.95 -9.61 -34.24
CA ILE A 577 -7.09 -8.33 -33.53
C ILE A 577 -8.15 -7.45 -34.21
N PHE A 578 -8.14 -7.38 -35.54
CA PHE A 578 -9.09 -6.59 -36.31
C PHE A 578 -10.35 -7.35 -36.71
N SER A 579 -10.72 -8.40 -35.97
CA SER A 579 -11.96 -9.11 -36.21
C SER A 579 -13.19 -8.22 -35.95
N PRO A 580 -14.32 -8.40 -36.66
CA PRO A 580 -15.52 -7.58 -36.49
C PRO A 580 -16.07 -7.55 -35.05
N MET A 581 -15.82 -8.61 -34.28
CA MET A 581 -16.22 -8.67 -32.87
C MET A 581 -15.42 -7.70 -32.00
N ILE A 582 -14.09 -7.67 -32.18
CA ILE A 582 -13.21 -6.77 -31.43
C ILE A 582 -13.47 -5.31 -31.82
N GLN A 583 -13.71 -5.04 -33.10
CA GLN A 583 -14.09 -3.69 -33.55
C GLN A 583 -15.35 -3.17 -32.84
N LYS A 584 -16.39 -4.01 -32.69
CA LYS A 584 -17.60 -3.64 -31.93
C LYS A 584 -17.30 -3.32 -30.46
N ILE A 585 -16.35 -4.01 -29.84
CA ILE A 585 -15.93 -3.75 -28.46
C ILE A 585 -15.20 -2.40 -28.38
N LEU A 586 -14.28 -2.12 -29.31
CA LEU A 586 -13.50 -0.87 -29.33
C LEU A 586 -14.33 0.35 -29.74
N HIS A 587 -15.45 0.16 -30.44
CA HIS A 587 -16.42 1.22 -30.70
C HIS A 587 -17.28 1.57 -29.48
N ASN A 588 -17.23 0.80 -28.39
CA ASN A 588 -18.04 1.03 -27.20
C ASN A 588 -17.36 2.04 -26.25
N PRO A 589 -17.91 3.25 -26.04
CA PRO A 589 -17.31 4.27 -25.18
C PRO A 589 -17.15 3.82 -23.73
N MET A 590 -18.05 2.97 -23.22
CA MET A 590 -17.95 2.44 -21.85
C MET A 590 -16.77 1.49 -21.72
N PHE A 591 -16.43 0.72 -22.76
CA PHE A 591 -15.25 -0.12 -22.76
C PHE A 591 -13.98 0.74 -22.82
N MET A 592 -13.95 1.71 -23.73
CA MET A 592 -12.83 2.66 -23.89
C MET A 592 -12.51 3.37 -22.57
N TRP A 593 -13.51 3.87 -21.85
CA TRP A 593 -13.30 4.50 -20.54
C TRP A 593 -12.89 3.50 -19.45
N ASN A 594 -13.68 2.46 -19.20
CA ASN A 594 -13.46 1.60 -18.03
C ASN A 594 -12.26 0.65 -18.15
N ALA A 595 -11.88 0.27 -19.38
CA ALA A 595 -10.80 -0.70 -19.61
C ALA A 595 -9.51 -0.04 -20.12
N LEU A 596 -9.63 0.99 -20.96
CA LEU A 596 -8.48 1.66 -21.59
C LEU A 596 -8.20 3.07 -21.04
N GLY A 597 -9.13 3.64 -20.26
CA GLY A 597 -9.02 4.98 -19.69
C GLY A 597 -9.16 6.11 -20.72
N VAL A 598 -9.80 5.85 -21.87
CA VAL A 598 -9.98 6.83 -22.96
C VAL A 598 -11.33 7.54 -22.80
N PRO A 599 -11.35 8.85 -22.49
CA PRO A 599 -12.59 9.63 -22.39
C PRO A 599 -13.24 9.88 -23.75
N ILE A 600 -14.53 10.23 -23.73
CA ILE A 600 -15.30 10.50 -24.95
C ILE A 600 -14.76 11.71 -25.73
N ASN A 601 -14.27 12.74 -25.04
CA ASN A 601 -13.71 13.94 -25.67
C ASN A 601 -12.44 13.62 -26.45
N GLN A 602 -11.56 12.79 -25.87
CA GLN A 602 -10.38 12.27 -26.57
C GLN A 602 -10.77 11.41 -27.76
N MET A 603 -11.80 10.58 -27.63
CA MET A 603 -12.31 9.79 -28.74
C MET A 603 -12.81 10.68 -29.89
N ASN A 604 -13.54 11.75 -29.56
CA ASN A 604 -14.04 12.72 -30.52
C ASN A 604 -12.92 13.48 -31.26
N MET A 605 -11.72 13.60 -30.68
CA MET A 605 -10.57 14.22 -31.34
C MET A 605 -10.18 13.46 -32.60
N PHE A 606 -9.95 12.15 -32.48
CA PHE A 606 -9.55 11.36 -33.64
C PHE A 606 -10.72 11.05 -34.57
N LEU A 607 -11.95 10.96 -34.06
CA LEU A 607 -13.15 10.72 -34.87
C LEU A 607 -13.46 11.85 -35.86
N LYS A 608 -12.92 13.05 -35.63
CA LYS A 608 -12.97 14.16 -36.60
C LYS A 608 -12.07 13.93 -37.81
N GLU A 609 -11.04 13.09 -37.68
CA GLU A 609 -9.99 12.90 -38.68
C GLU A 609 -10.04 11.53 -39.36
N CYS A 610 -10.49 10.49 -38.65
CA CYS A 610 -10.57 9.12 -39.14
C CYS A 610 -11.60 8.29 -38.36
N THR A 611 -11.92 7.10 -38.85
CA THR A 611 -12.74 6.12 -38.12
C THR A 611 -11.96 5.48 -36.96
N THR A 612 -12.65 4.94 -35.96
CA THR A 612 -11.99 4.18 -34.88
C THR A 612 -11.16 3.02 -35.41
N GLN A 613 -11.62 2.33 -36.47
CA GLN A 613 -10.84 1.26 -37.10
C GLN A 613 -9.53 1.80 -37.68
N GLU A 614 -9.59 2.84 -38.50
CA GLU A 614 -8.39 3.45 -39.10
C GLU A 614 -7.44 3.97 -38.02
N TYR A 615 -7.96 4.53 -36.92
CA TYR A 615 -7.12 4.97 -35.81
C TYR A 615 -6.33 3.82 -35.21
N ILE A 616 -6.98 2.68 -34.94
CA ILE A 616 -6.32 1.49 -34.36
C ILE A 616 -5.36 0.85 -35.36
N GLU A 617 -5.72 0.76 -36.64
CA GLU A 617 -4.82 0.26 -37.70
C GLU A 617 -3.57 1.12 -37.81
N ASN A 618 -3.72 2.44 -37.89
CA ASN A 618 -2.61 3.38 -37.92
C ASN A 618 -1.79 3.40 -36.61
N THR A 619 -2.38 2.99 -35.49
CA THR A 619 -1.68 2.80 -34.21
C THR A 619 -0.82 1.54 -34.25
N LEU A 620 -1.39 0.38 -34.59
CA LEU A 620 -0.79 -0.94 -34.35
C LEU A 620 0.03 -1.47 -35.54
N ASP A 621 -0.43 -1.29 -36.78
CA ASP A 621 0.24 -1.87 -37.95
C ASP A 621 1.72 -1.40 -38.08
N PRO A 622 2.05 -0.11 -37.87
CA PRO A 622 3.43 0.37 -37.97
C PRO A 622 4.38 -0.16 -36.88
N ILE A 623 3.87 -0.54 -35.70
CA ILE A 623 4.68 -0.96 -34.54
C ILE A 623 5.58 -2.15 -34.89
N THR A 624 5.02 -3.13 -35.60
CA THR A 624 5.73 -4.35 -35.98
C THR A 624 6.85 -4.11 -36.98
N SER A 625 6.86 -2.95 -37.63
CA SER A 625 7.93 -2.52 -38.54
C SER A 625 8.91 -1.54 -37.89
N HIS A 626 8.57 -0.96 -36.73
CA HIS A 626 9.36 0.11 -36.11
C HIS A 626 10.56 -0.43 -35.34
N SER A 627 10.36 -1.40 -34.44
CA SER A 627 11.47 -2.13 -33.81
C SER A 627 11.07 -3.54 -33.35
N LEU A 628 12.06 -4.33 -32.92
CA LEU A 628 11.87 -5.73 -32.53
C LEU A 628 11.28 -5.84 -31.12
N PHE A 629 10.29 -6.72 -30.95
CA PHE A 629 9.72 -7.05 -29.64
C PHE A 629 10.73 -7.73 -28.71
N SER A 630 11.68 -8.45 -29.28
CA SER A 630 12.66 -9.25 -28.54
C SER A 630 13.68 -8.41 -27.75
N ASP A 631 13.96 -7.17 -28.17
CA ASP A 631 14.97 -6.32 -27.53
C ASP A 631 14.64 -4.82 -27.37
N ASP A 632 13.65 -4.25 -28.07
CA ASP A 632 13.39 -2.80 -28.00
C ASP A 632 11.91 -2.41 -27.80
N GLN A 633 10.96 -3.19 -28.33
CA GLN A 633 9.51 -2.93 -28.25
C GLN A 633 8.86 -3.47 -26.97
N TYR A 634 9.27 -2.94 -25.82
CA TYR A 634 8.80 -3.46 -24.52
C TYR A 634 7.34 -3.11 -24.19
N PHE A 635 6.77 -2.04 -24.77
CA PHE A 635 5.41 -1.59 -24.47
C PHE A 635 4.37 -2.64 -24.86
N TYR A 636 4.38 -3.05 -26.14
CA TYR A 636 3.46 -4.07 -26.62
C TYR A 636 3.90 -5.49 -26.23
N TYR A 637 5.21 -5.73 -26.06
CA TYR A 637 5.68 -6.97 -25.44
C TYR A 637 5.02 -7.20 -24.08
N LEU A 638 4.98 -6.15 -23.23
CA LEU A 638 4.34 -6.21 -21.93
C LEU A 638 2.85 -6.54 -22.05
N CYS A 639 2.13 -5.93 -22.98
CA CYS A 639 0.71 -6.23 -23.18
C CYS A 639 0.45 -7.70 -23.53
N LEU A 640 1.32 -8.29 -24.37
CA LEU A 640 1.19 -9.67 -24.85
C LEU A 640 1.68 -10.70 -23.82
N LYS A 641 2.77 -10.40 -23.10
CA LYS A 641 3.48 -11.34 -22.23
C LYS A 641 3.25 -11.09 -20.74
N GLN A 642 2.72 -9.93 -20.38
CA GLN A 642 2.42 -9.47 -19.01
C GLN A 642 3.65 -9.49 -18.09
N ARG A 643 4.81 -9.28 -18.69
CA ARG A 643 6.14 -9.16 -18.08
C ARG A 643 7.09 -8.53 -19.08
N TYR A 644 8.23 -8.05 -18.62
CA TYR A 644 9.35 -7.63 -19.44
C TYR A 644 10.38 -8.75 -19.62
N THR A 645 11.32 -8.55 -20.55
CA THR A 645 12.57 -9.33 -20.61
C THR A 645 13.75 -8.43 -20.28
N LYS A 646 14.88 -9.02 -19.88
CA LYS A 646 16.10 -8.24 -19.60
C LYS A 646 16.63 -7.47 -20.81
N LYS A 647 16.23 -7.85 -22.02
CA LYS A 647 16.61 -7.17 -23.26
C LYS A 647 15.60 -6.08 -23.61
N SER A 648 14.31 -6.39 -23.52
CA SER A 648 13.20 -5.51 -23.85
C SER A 648 12.47 -5.06 -22.57
N CYS A 649 12.96 -3.97 -21.97
CA CYS A 649 12.38 -3.33 -20.79
C CYS A 649 12.73 -1.83 -20.71
N PRO A 650 11.98 -1.03 -19.92
CA PRO A 650 12.38 0.33 -19.55
C PRO A 650 13.79 0.37 -18.93
N SER A 651 14.55 1.44 -19.18
CA SER A 651 15.96 1.52 -18.76
C SER A 651 16.12 1.44 -17.25
N TYR A 652 15.17 1.98 -16.47
CA TYR A 652 15.19 1.87 -15.00
C TYR A 652 15.05 0.43 -14.45
N LEU A 653 14.57 -0.53 -15.26
CA LEU A 653 14.50 -1.95 -14.92
C LEU A 653 15.75 -2.74 -15.35
N THR A 654 16.63 -2.15 -16.15
CA THR A 654 17.94 -2.75 -16.43
C THR A 654 18.79 -2.75 -15.16
N LYS A 655 19.77 -3.66 -15.08
CA LYS A 655 20.66 -3.71 -13.92
C LYS A 655 21.42 -2.39 -13.74
N ASP A 656 21.95 -1.84 -14.84
CA ASP A 656 22.75 -0.62 -14.79
C ASP A 656 21.88 0.60 -14.45
N GLY A 657 20.67 0.69 -15.00
CA GLY A 657 19.73 1.76 -14.67
C GLY A 657 19.27 1.71 -13.22
N PHE A 658 18.98 0.52 -12.70
CA PHE A 658 18.65 0.31 -11.29
C PHE A 658 19.78 0.77 -10.35
N GLU A 659 21.02 0.30 -10.59
CA GLU A 659 22.16 0.67 -9.75
C GLU A 659 22.49 2.16 -9.84
N THR A 660 22.36 2.75 -11.04
CA THR A 660 22.57 4.19 -11.24
C THR A 660 21.54 5.00 -10.44
N LEU A 661 20.26 4.65 -10.51
CA LEU A 661 19.22 5.34 -9.72
C LEU A 661 19.42 5.17 -8.21
N LYS A 662 19.84 3.98 -7.77
CA LYS A 662 20.10 3.67 -6.36
C LYS A 662 21.26 4.49 -5.78
N THR A 663 22.31 4.73 -6.57
CA THR A 663 23.59 5.31 -6.07
C THR A 663 23.78 6.79 -6.40
N SER A 664 23.19 7.31 -7.48
CA SER A 664 23.42 8.69 -7.95
C SER A 664 22.79 9.78 -7.09
N GLY A 665 21.84 9.42 -6.21
CA GLY A 665 21.00 10.39 -5.50
C GLY A 665 19.85 10.96 -6.35
N ALA A 666 19.66 10.48 -7.59
CA ALA A 666 18.59 10.93 -8.50
C ALA A 666 17.19 10.86 -7.88
N LEU A 667 16.94 9.89 -7.00
CA LEU A 667 15.66 9.73 -6.31
C LEU A 667 15.30 10.92 -5.40
N ASN A 668 16.26 11.75 -5.01
CA ASN A 668 16.00 12.94 -4.18
C ASN A 668 15.27 14.06 -4.94
N SER A 669 15.29 14.01 -6.28
CA SER A 669 14.62 14.97 -7.17
C SER A 669 13.09 14.86 -7.13
N PHE A 670 12.52 13.74 -6.67
CA PHE A 670 11.07 13.50 -6.76
C PHE A 670 10.26 14.25 -5.71
N ARG A 671 9.15 14.87 -6.15
CA ARG A 671 8.07 15.38 -5.31
C ARG A 671 6.71 14.94 -5.85
N LEU A 672 5.95 14.17 -5.08
CA LEU A 672 4.65 13.62 -5.47
C LEU A 672 3.53 14.49 -4.90
N HIS A 673 2.67 14.99 -5.79
CA HIS A 673 1.51 15.84 -5.51
C HIS A 673 0.25 15.01 -5.74
N THR A 674 -0.60 14.90 -4.72
CA THR A 674 -1.90 14.22 -4.83
C THR A 674 -3.02 15.24 -4.87
N GLU A 675 -3.19 15.85 -6.04
CA GLU A 675 -4.15 16.95 -6.30
C GLU A 675 -4.40 17.11 -7.81
N SER A 676 -5.22 18.09 -8.20
CA SER A 676 -5.45 18.42 -9.61
C SER A 676 -4.23 19.13 -10.23
N ILE A 677 -4.09 19.09 -11.56
CA ILE A 677 -3.00 19.79 -12.26
C ILE A 677 -3.10 21.30 -12.01
N LEU A 678 -4.30 21.86 -12.13
CA LEU A 678 -4.56 23.28 -11.89
C LEU A 678 -4.19 23.73 -10.46
N ASP A 679 -4.56 22.96 -9.43
CA ASP A 679 -4.24 23.31 -8.04
C ASP A 679 -2.74 23.22 -7.76
N ALA A 680 -2.07 22.18 -8.30
CA ALA A 680 -0.63 22.03 -8.20
C ALA A 680 0.08 23.23 -8.84
N LEU A 681 -0.33 23.64 -10.05
CA LEU A 681 0.23 24.81 -10.73
C LEU A 681 0.01 26.09 -9.92
N LYS A 682 -1.20 26.33 -9.37
CA LYS A 682 -1.51 27.50 -8.53
C LYS A 682 -0.65 27.58 -7.28
N SER A 683 -0.24 26.43 -6.72
CA SER A 683 0.61 26.38 -5.54
C SER A 683 2.06 26.79 -5.82
N MET A 684 2.51 26.68 -7.07
CA MET A 684 3.88 26.96 -7.49
C MET A 684 4.11 28.45 -7.74
N ALA A 685 5.31 28.95 -7.45
CA ALA A 685 5.64 30.35 -7.70
C ALA A 685 5.82 30.68 -9.19
N ASP A 686 5.78 31.97 -9.50
CA ASP A 686 5.97 32.50 -10.83
C ASP A 686 7.39 32.16 -11.34
N GLY A 687 7.46 31.62 -12.56
CA GLY A 687 8.76 31.31 -13.19
C GLY A 687 9.58 30.20 -12.51
N TYR A 688 8.98 29.40 -11.63
CA TYR A 688 9.67 28.33 -10.93
C TYR A 688 9.97 27.09 -11.82
N LEU A 689 9.06 26.75 -12.73
CA LEU A 689 9.17 25.55 -13.58
C LEU A 689 10.01 25.83 -14.83
N THR A 690 10.74 24.82 -15.31
CA THR A 690 11.51 24.91 -16.56
C THR A 690 10.92 24.06 -17.68
N ARG A 691 10.29 22.94 -17.33
CA ARG A 691 9.68 21.98 -18.26
C ARG A 691 8.35 21.47 -17.71
N LEU A 692 7.30 21.47 -18.52
CA LEU A 692 6.02 20.83 -18.22
C LEU A 692 5.76 19.70 -19.23
N VAL A 693 5.52 18.49 -18.75
CA VAL A 693 5.10 17.33 -19.55
C VAL A 693 3.71 16.93 -19.08
N VAL A 694 2.71 17.34 -19.85
CA VAL A 694 1.30 17.23 -19.46
C VAL A 694 0.56 16.11 -20.22
N MET A 695 1.30 15.24 -20.92
CA MET A 695 0.75 14.06 -21.61
C MET A 695 -0.45 14.42 -22.51
N ASP A 696 -1.47 13.56 -22.56
CA ASP A 696 -2.71 13.69 -23.32
C ASP A 696 -3.89 14.22 -22.50
N HIS A 697 -3.67 14.68 -21.27
CA HIS A 697 -4.76 15.02 -20.35
C HIS A 697 -5.67 16.13 -20.92
N MET A 698 -5.12 17.05 -21.75
CA MET A 698 -5.89 18.13 -22.36
C MET A 698 -6.95 17.62 -23.35
N ASP A 699 -6.79 16.42 -23.90
CA ASP A 699 -7.81 15.78 -24.75
C ASP A 699 -9.09 15.41 -23.97
N TRP A 700 -9.04 15.43 -22.64
CA TRP A 700 -10.17 15.04 -21.79
C TRP A 700 -11.20 16.18 -21.65
N PHE A 701 -10.80 17.42 -21.93
CA PHE A 701 -11.66 18.60 -21.83
C PHE A 701 -12.62 18.71 -23.00
N ASP A 702 -13.79 19.27 -22.71
CA ASP A 702 -14.79 19.62 -23.71
C ASP A 702 -14.39 20.95 -24.38
N PRO A 703 -14.22 21.00 -25.72
CA PRO A 703 -13.94 22.23 -26.44
C PRO A 703 -14.95 23.35 -26.18
N ASP A 704 -16.22 23.00 -25.94
CA ASP A 704 -17.30 23.97 -25.72
C ASP A 704 -17.36 24.47 -24.26
N ALA A 705 -16.67 23.79 -23.33
CA ALA A 705 -16.58 24.14 -21.90
C ALA A 705 -15.12 24.21 -21.43
N CYS A 706 -14.29 24.97 -22.14
CA CYS A 706 -12.83 25.00 -21.96
C CYS A 706 -12.32 25.93 -20.84
N GLU A 707 -13.18 26.51 -19.99
CA GLU A 707 -12.78 27.51 -18.97
C GLU A 707 -11.73 26.98 -17.98
N GLU A 708 -11.85 25.71 -17.56
CA GLU A 708 -10.89 25.09 -16.65
C GLU A 708 -9.52 24.91 -17.32
N LEU A 709 -9.48 24.40 -18.56
CA LEU A 709 -8.25 24.26 -19.33
C LEU A 709 -7.63 25.62 -19.68
N ASP A 710 -8.44 26.64 -19.99
CA ASP A 710 -7.98 28.00 -20.25
C ASP A 710 -7.27 28.59 -19.01
N ASN A 711 -7.85 28.37 -17.83
CA ASN A 711 -7.21 28.73 -16.56
C ASN A 711 -5.94 27.91 -16.33
N GLU A 712 -5.93 26.62 -16.65
CA GLU A 712 -4.76 25.77 -16.49
C GLU A 712 -3.59 26.24 -17.35
N ILE A 713 -3.81 26.51 -18.65
CA ILE A 713 -2.79 27.04 -19.56
C ILE A 713 -2.28 28.41 -19.10
N ARG A 714 -3.15 29.26 -18.52
CA ARG A 714 -2.73 30.53 -17.90
C ARG A 714 -1.78 30.29 -16.71
N GLU A 715 -2.11 29.35 -15.83
CA GLU A 715 -1.26 28.99 -14.69
C GLU A 715 0.04 28.30 -15.13
N MET A 716 0.02 27.48 -16.18
CA MET A 716 1.22 26.95 -16.82
C MET A 716 2.14 28.09 -17.25
N LYS A 717 1.60 29.11 -17.94
CA LYS A 717 2.40 30.28 -18.35
C LYS A 717 2.98 31.02 -17.16
N ARG A 718 2.21 31.20 -16.08
CA ARG A 718 2.68 31.89 -14.87
C ARG A 718 3.84 31.14 -14.21
N ALA A 719 3.63 29.86 -13.92
CA ALA A 719 4.58 29.02 -13.21
C ALA A 719 5.86 28.70 -14.02
N LEU A 720 5.79 28.71 -15.35
CA LEU A 720 6.92 28.44 -16.23
C LEU A 720 7.87 29.64 -16.35
N GLN A 721 9.18 29.43 -16.33
CA GLN A 721 10.17 30.48 -16.55
C GLN A 721 10.20 30.95 -18.01
N ARG A 722 10.80 32.12 -18.25
CA ARG A 722 11.07 32.60 -19.62
C ARG A 722 11.96 31.60 -20.37
N GLY A 723 11.58 31.24 -21.60
CA GLY A 723 12.24 30.18 -22.38
C GLY A 723 11.89 28.76 -21.92
N GLY A 724 11.09 28.60 -20.86
CA GLY A 724 10.56 27.31 -20.44
C GLY A 724 9.55 26.76 -21.44
N GLN A 725 9.35 25.45 -21.40
CA GLN A 725 8.60 24.73 -22.44
C GLN A 725 7.53 23.80 -21.87
N VAL A 726 6.42 23.68 -22.60
CA VAL A 726 5.31 22.75 -22.31
C VAL A 726 5.24 21.72 -23.43
N TYR A 727 5.03 20.47 -23.07
CA TYR A 727 4.99 19.30 -23.95
C TYR A 727 3.73 18.49 -23.71
N TRP A 728 3.05 18.12 -24.78
CA TRP A 728 1.82 17.33 -24.72
C TRP A 728 1.66 16.44 -25.94
N ARG A 729 0.89 15.36 -25.78
CA ARG A 729 0.49 14.47 -26.86
C ARG A 729 -1.01 14.58 -27.09
N SER A 730 -1.48 14.22 -28.27
CA SER A 730 -2.92 14.23 -28.57
C SER A 730 -3.32 13.08 -29.46
N ALA A 731 -4.55 12.60 -29.28
CA ALA A 731 -5.22 11.70 -30.20
C ALA A 731 -5.59 12.38 -31.53
N GLY A 732 -5.67 13.71 -31.58
CA GLY A 732 -5.81 14.47 -32.83
C GLY A 732 -4.46 14.83 -33.44
N THR A 733 -4.38 14.97 -34.76
CA THR A 733 -3.19 15.54 -35.42
C THR A 733 -3.11 17.05 -35.27
N LYS A 734 -4.23 17.73 -34.99
CA LYS A 734 -4.31 19.17 -34.73
C LYS A 734 -5.20 19.47 -33.51
N PRO A 735 -4.66 19.45 -32.28
CA PRO A 735 -5.45 19.72 -31.10
C PRO A 735 -5.99 21.15 -31.04
N TRP A 736 -7.26 21.29 -30.64
CA TRP A 736 -7.97 22.57 -30.60
C TRP A 736 -7.40 23.55 -29.58
N TYR A 737 -6.84 23.04 -28.49
CA TYR A 737 -6.25 23.84 -27.42
C TYR A 737 -4.90 24.49 -27.80
N ASN A 738 -4.33 24.19 -28.98
CA ASN A 738 -3.20 24.96 -29.52
C ASN A 738 -3.53 26.46 -29.62
N ALA A 739 -4.77 26.79 -29.99
CA ALA A 739 -5.25 28.17 -30.03
C ALA A 739 -5.32 28.82 -28.63
N LEU A 740 -5.49 28.04 -27.57
CA LEU A 740 -5.43 28.56 -26.19
C LEU A 740 -4.00 28.90 -25.77
N PHE A 741 -3.01 28.09 -26.16
CA PHE A 741 -1.60 28.44 -25.98
C PHE A 741 -1.25 29.75 -26.71
N GLU A 742 -1.72 29.93 -27.95
CA GLU A 742 -1.56 31.17 -28.72
C GLU A 742 -2.23 32.37 -28.03
N LYS A 743 -3.48 32.19 -27.59
CA LYS A 743 -4.26 33.20 -26.84
C LYS A 743 -3.52 33.67 -25.60
N HIS A 744 -2.92 32.76 -24.85
CA HIS A 744 -2.14 33.10 -23.66
C HIS A 744 -0.72 33.57 -23.99
N GLY A 745 -0.34 33.68 -25.26
CA GLY A 745 0.94 34.28 -25.70
C GLY A 745 2.14 33.36 -25.51
N PHE A 746 1.95 32.04 -25.64
CA PHE A 746 3.07 31.13 -25.93
C PHE A 746 3.51 31.29 -27.39
N VAL A 747 4.77 30.96 -27.65
CA VAL A 747 5.39 30.98 -28.99
C VAL A 747 5.92 29.60 -29.35
N ASN A 748 6.29 29.40 -30.62
CA ASN A 748 6.81 28.12 -31.14
C ASN A 748 5.87 26.94 -30.81
N ILE A 749 4.57 27.13 -31.06
CA ILE A 749 3.55 26.09 -30.89
C ILE A 749 3.61 25.22 -32.14
N GLU A 750 4.41 24.16 -32.07
CA GLU A 750 4.74 23.35 -33.23
C GLU A 750 4.62 21.85 -32.94
N PRO A 751 4.21 21.06 -33.94
CA PRO A 751 4.25 19.62 -33.83
C PRO A 751 5.70 19.13 -33.91
N LEU A 752 6.14 18.41 -32.89
CA LEU A 752 7.40 17.66 -32.89
C LEU A 752 7.25 16.33 -33.66
N GLY A 753 6.04 15.78 -33.68
CA GLY A 753 5.71 14.58 -34.46
C GLY A 753 4.23 14.56 -34.83
N ILE A 754 3.93 14.11 -36.04
CA ILE A 754 2.57 13.85 -36.52
C ILE A 754 2.54 12.46 -37.14
N ARG A 755 1.62 11.62 -36.68
CA ARG A 755 1.43 10.27 -37.18
C ARG A 755 0.87 10.32 -38.59
N ARG A 756 1.52 9.58 -39.49
CA ARG A 756 1.08 9.38 -40.86
C ARG A 756 0.68 7.92 -41.05
N PRO A 757 -0.30 7.61 -41.91
CA PRO A 757 -0.65 6.23 -42.19
C PRO A 757 0.57 5.38 -42.55
N GLY A 758 0.71 4.22 -41.91
CA GLY A 758 1.84 3.31 -42.10
C GLY A 758 3.15 3.71 -41.42
N GLN A 759 3.20 4.82 -40.67
CA GLN A 759 4.40 5.29 -39.97
C GLN A 759 4.14 5.42 -38.46
N ALA A 760 5.09 4.95 -37.65
CA ALA A 760 5.07 5.13 -36.20
C ALA A 760 5.82 6.42 -35.82
N ILE A 761 5.25 7.24 -34.94
CA ILE A 761 5.94 8.44 -34.42
C ILE A 761 6.92 8.12 -33.29
N ASP A 762 6.66 7.04 -32.57
CA ASP A 762 7.49 6.51 -31.49
C ASP A 762 7.19 5.02 -31.28
N ARG A 763 7.81 4.38 -30.28
CA ARG A 763 7.62 2.94 -30.03
C ARG A 763 6.23 2.57 -29.52
N VAL A 764 5.44 3.55 -29.08
CA VAL A 764 4.09 3.33 -28.56
C VAL A 764 3.04 3.64 -29.63
N ASN A 765 3.22 4.72 -30.38
CA ASN A 765 2.39 5.18 -31.48
C ASN A 765 0.90 5.35 -31.13
N MET A 766 0.55 5.44 -29.84
CA MET A 766 -0.83 5.55 -29.36
C MET A 766 -1.47 6.89 -29.72
N TYR A 767 -0.66 7.95 -29.73
CA TYR A 767 -1.09 9.32 -30.00
C TYR A 767 -0.83 9.69 -31.47
N ALA A 768 -1.69 10.54 -32.02
CA ALA A 768 -1.56 11.00 -33.40
C ALA A 768 -0.59 12.17 -33.53
N SER A 769 -0.29 12.87 -32.44
CA SER A 769 0.68 13.97 -32.45
C SER A 769 1.41 14.17 -31.12
N PHE A 770 2.57 14.81 -31.21
CA PHE A 770 3.38 15.28 -30.10
C PHE A 770 3.77 16.74 -30.36
N TYR A 771 3.56 17.62 -29.38
CA TYR A 771 3.66 19.06 -29.55
C TYR A 771 4.51 19.71 -28.46
N ARG A 772 4.99 20.92 -28.78
CA ARG A 772 5.68 21.81 -27.86
C ARG A 772 5.14 23.23 -27.96
N ALA A 773 5.14 23.95 -26.84
CA ALA A 773 5.03 25.41 -26.76
C ALA A 773 6.14 25.99 -25.89
N THR A 774 6.54 27.24 -26.14
CA THR A 774 7.58 27.95 -25.38
C THR A 774 7.05 29.25 -24.79
N LYS A 775 7.39 29.56 -23.54
CA LYS A 775 7.13 30.88 -22.95
C LYS A 775 8.17 31.90 -23.46
N PRO A 776 7.76 33.02 -24.09
CA PRO A 776 8.68 33.98 -24.71
C PRO A 776 9.52 34.80 -23.72
#